data_AF-A0AAD6E0L5-F1
#
_entry.id   AF-A0AAD6E0L5-F1
#
_cell.length_a   1.000
_cell.length_b   1.000
_cell.length_c   1.000
_cell.angle_alpha   90.00
_cell.angle_beta   90.00
_cell.angle_gamma   90.00
#
_symmetry.space_group_name_H-M   'P 1'
#
loop_
_entity.id
_entity.type
_entity.pdbx_description
1 polymer ?
#
loop_
_entity_poly.entity_id
_entity_poly.type
_entity_poly.pdbx_seq_one_letter_code
_entity_poly.pdbx_strand_id
1 'polypeptide(L)'
;MAPSPRNLERIKEVLQPSVYPLDMYQNIGKRRVSGTGDWIRNELVFQAWVEKDDNPLLHIDPETMKFHRALRDISFQVYQNDPSYRDYVHTRCHSPDDIKSIQAAWRVLFMDYYHNTLEDIDSKVIIVLDGIDEAFKEDYQEFLRLTSDFVHDPVKCRIKIVLLGRPEIYDDLMEALDQYVPTIHVNANKNIGDITTYVRKAIRKSRAISRVTKPQRVTIEKTLIDKAEGMFLWADLMLTELNGRTRASSMLESLHMAPKGLDAMLKHVLETFSTRLNEEEATDLNTILAWVACADSPVKLCELDEILRVGSKSNDGKLGLEDALRTQYASLFVLNRDDGLTTADLAGEGRKAFTQPENDGSAENDDSSSEQEHEFNSNTYTTTVVFCHASIRDYLRNPGYGKVSAGDDSTPIGVDFVQASVNTLNVCLSEIAYGHGPCGSHVRNYALDEWVNQLEHVCKYSDKIDQQQKEETIVLLCQIFKCANLEMFHTNAAPDPLIEFIDRHTIDLIVSLFAAQDGGNTVDNIDMREWIRVCIQEPAQLFVPLGREVASRWLVDSWDPDFCMVTVCAVVIVLGGDNPDLITPLDPVEAVLNVARWAKFEENARWHHNVGACLSSLGHFDAAIEHLNHALALEPTWDVKRDLAKVYWNQGQLDDSVQLWRECEAQYTQLLAENNNDDEIAELEKAEAQGRLSKVRNELGSLYIQLGDYSNATHWFMASIELFDMVYIDDAVSLVIRVLIASQHSPHERIIQLLQKIELKTWYDWDNCLFWVFEHNSQNWHIWDNTQLPLIFAVSAKRCNNLQWLECKYQGAIADKSTKKQDIKAMCFKESLACLYCNFLGEEEKAILIWKSIIAQHRVPGSLQYERFCRARNRAATAYAYRLLTNALRETEDSQALIVQELEKFCDNEIKSLSTDQILFDGQTGIYIGVWHKLNGREQEARNYFRPYVIQAISYRDKYIEDDVMSAWRVLGHLFAMIGDDEDAITVLQLVHSPFTIRDGTSASAEERMASPWPLVVEDRVWYCHICLQSWGNFVNCNICRRCNADICEQCLEGLKTGDAESYACDSSHEWLSIPPPPGVPGTYQLRRGNQSLSVKEYMASIERSWM
;
A
#
# COMPACT_ATOMS: atom_id res chain seq x y z
N MET A 1 12.85 17.90 18.50
CA MET A 1 12.20 16.65 18.95
C MET A 1 11.30 16.16 17.82
N ALA A 2 11.44 14.91 17.39
CA ALA A 2 10.51 14.31 16.44
C ALA A 2 9.10 14.17 17.07
N PRO A 3 8.01 14.22 16.30
CA PRO A 3 6.66 14.03 16.84
C PRO A 3 6.52 12.62 17.37
N SER A 4 5.64 12.41 18.37
CA SER A 4 5.27 11.04 18.68
C SER A 4 4.38 10.45 17.56
N PRO A 5 4.55 9.23 17.04
CA PRO A 5 3.67 8.45 16.20
C PRO A 5 2.19 8.44 16.50
N ARG A 6 1.65 8.68 17.69
CA ARG A 6 0.21 9.10 17.75
C ARG A 6 0.02 10.46 17.23
N ASN A 7 0.83 11.36 17.74
CA ASN A 7 0.73 12.74 17.38
C ASN A 7 0.91 12.80 15.84
N LEU A 8 1.77 11.96 15.25
CA LEU A 8 1.97 11.69 13.83
C LEU A 8 0.81 10.94 13.15
N GLU A 9 0.19 9.92 13.77
CA GLU A 9 -0.90 9.15 13.16
C GLU A 9 -2.23 9.84 13.26
N ARG A 10 -2.57 10.35 14.44
CA ARG A 10 -3.70 11.26 14.62
C ARG A 10 -3.61 12.42 13.64
N ILE A 11 -2.43 13.01 13.49
CA ILE A 11 -2.28 14.09 12.52
C ILE A 11 -2.24 13.56 11.08
N LYS A 12 -1.85 12.30 10.81
CA LYS A 12 -2.02 11.70 9.48
C LYS A 12 -3.47 11.39 9.17
N GLU A 13 -4.29 11.03 10.13
CA GLU A 13 -5.72 10.84 9.92
C GLU A 13 -6.42 12.17 9.72
N VAL A 14 -6.03 13.19 10.49
CA VAL A 14 -6.60 14.54 10.37
C VAL A 14 -6.11 15.22 9.08
N LEU A 15 -4.80 15.26 8.84
CA LEU A 15 -4.23 15.89 7.65
C LEU A 15 -4.44 15.03 6.40
N GLN A 16 -4.40 13.70 6.51
CA GLN A 16 -4.33 12.78 5.38
C GLN A 16 -3.21 13.21 4.42
N PRO A 17 -1.92 13.12 4.80
CA PRO A 17 -0.83 13.53 3.92
C PRO A 17 -0.50 12.44 2.90
N SER A 18 0.01 12.81 1.72
CA SER A 18 0.61 11.90 0.74
C SER A 18 1.76 11.14 1.39
N VAL A 19 1.96 9.90 0.95
CA VAL A 19 2.62 8.93 1.82
C VAL A 19 4.16 9.07 1.78
N TYR A 20 4.76 9.73 0.77
CA TYR A 20 6.21 9.61 0.50
C TYR A 20 7.02 10.86 0.04
N PRO A 21 6.85 12.07 0.62
CA PRO A 21 7.65 13.25 0.30
C PRO A 21 9.17 13.11 0.23
N LEU A 22 9.77 12.33 1.15
CA LEU A 22 11.22 12.33 1.35
C LEU A 22 11.95 11.37 0.40
N ASP A 23 11.33 10.23 0.04
CA ASP A 23 11.93 9.25 -0.86
C ASP A 23 11.98 9.76 -2.30
N MET A 24 10.98 10.54 -2.69
CA MET A 24 10.98 11.17 -4.00
C MET A 24 12.03 12.28 -4.11
N TYR A 25 12.26 13.06 -3.04
CA TYR A 25 13.40 13.98 -2.96
C TYR A 25 14.75 13.25 -3.13
N GLN A 26 14.91 12.05 -2.53
CA GLN A 26 16.11 11.24 -2.71
C GLN A 26 16.26 10.70 -4.14
N ASN A 27 15.16 10.30 -4.78
CA ASN A 27 15.15 9.86 -6.18
C ASN A 27 15.57 11.00 -7.13
N ILE A 28 15.02 12.21 -6.95
CA ILE A 28 15.45 13.42 -7.67
C ILE A 28 16.95 13.67 -7.44
N GLY A 29 17.42 13.50 -6.19
CA GLY A 29 18.85 13.58 -5.84
C GLY A 29 19.75 12.63 -6.64
N LYS A 30 19.30 11.39 -6.90
CA LYS A 30 20.02 10.40 -7.73
C LYS A 30 20.02 10.77 -9.22
N ARG A 31 18.91 11.32 -9.72
CA ARG A 31 18.74 11.73 -11.13
C ARG A 31 19.47 13.04 -11.46
N ARG A 32 19.68 13.92 -10.47
CA ARG A 32 20.33 15.23 -10.64
C ARG A 32 21.75 15.11 -11.22
N VAL A 33 22.09 16.01 -12.14
CA VAL A 33 23.47 16.21 -12.58
C VAL A 33 24.19 17.11 -11.58
N SER A 34 25.24 16.59 -10.93
CA SER A 34 26.06 17.39 -10.01
C SER A 34 26.57 18.68 -10.65
N GLY A 35 26.46 19.79 -9.93
CA GLY A 35 26.88 21.13 -10.36
C GLY A 35 25.84 21.94 -11.14
N THR A 36 24.64 21.41 -11.40
CA THR A 36 23.55 22.18 -12.05
C THR A 36 22.64 22.87 -11.03
N GLY A 37 22.18 24.09 -11.32
CA GLY A 37 21.24 24.86 -10.49
C GLY A 37 21.91 25.70 -9.38
N ASP A 38 23.23 25.63 -9.25
CA ASP A 38 23.96 26.31 -8.16
C ASP A 38 23.94 27.84 -8.30
N TRP A 39 23.73 28.37 -9.51
CA TRP A 39 23.69 29.82 -9.79
C TRP A 39 22.52 30.53 -9.11
N ILE A 40 21.42 29.83 -8.81
CA ILE A 40 20.24 30.38 -8.12
C ILE A 40 20.65 30.95 -6.75
N ARG A 41 21.61 30.31 -6.08
CA ARG A 41 22.13 30.75 -4.77
C ARG A 41 22.90 32.08 -4.83
N ASN A 42 23.31 32.50 -6.03
CA ASN A 42 24.06 33.74 -6.25
C ASN A 42 23.17 34.90 -6.71
N GLU A 43 21.87 34.68 -6.92
CA GLU A 43 20.94 35.74 -7.29
C GLU A 43 20.73 36.70 -6.12
N LEU A 44 20.87 38.01 -6.36
CA LEU A 44 20.70 39.03 -5.33
C LEU A 44 19.32 38.97 -4.66
N VAL A 45 18.28 38.61 -5.42
CA VAL A 45 16.92 38.41 -4.89
C VAL A 45 16.88 37.22 -3.92
N PHE A 46 17.53 36.11 -4.28
CA PHE A 46 17.65 34.94 -3.41
C PHE A 46 18.49 35.25 -2.17
N GLN A 47 19.64 35.90 -2.33
CA GLN A 47 20.52 36.29 -1.22
C GLN A 47 19.82 37.27 -0.27
N ALA A 48 19.14 38.30 -0.79
CA ALA A 48 18.37 39.24 0.02
C ALA A 48 17.18 38.58 0.74
N TRP A 49 16.62 37.52 0.15
CA TRP A 49 15.57 36.70 0.77
C TRP A 49 16.11 35.76 1.86
N VAL A 50 17.31 35.21 1.68
CA VAL A 50 18.03 34.35 2.65
C VAL A 50 18.63 35.15 3.81
N GLU A 51 19.23 36.33 3.58
CA GLU A 51 19.94 37.17 4.57
C GLU A 51 19.02 37.80 5.65
N LYS A 52 17.72 37.47 5.64
CA LYS A 52 16.76 37.74 6.72
C LYS A 52 16.37 36.42 7.41
N ASP A 53 17.17 35.99 8.39
CA ASP A 53 17.11 34.78 9.27
C ASP A 53 16.12 33.62 8.98
N ASP A 54 16.77 32.46 8.77
CA ASP A 54 16.53 31.04 9.13
C ASP A 54 15.60 30.06 8.36
N ASN A 55 15.98 28.78 8.54
CA ASN A 55 15.96 27.57 7.68
C ASN A 55 14.71 27.21 6.85
N PRO A 56 14.91 26.68 5.62
CA PRO A 56 13.80 26.22 4.78
C PRO A 56 13.31 24.80 5.09
N LEU A 57 11.98 24.63 5.09
CA LEU A 57 11.28 23.35 5.00
C LEU A 57 10.85 23.16 3.54
N LEU A 58 11.40 22.14 2.87
CA LEU A 58 11.19 21.92 1.44
C LEU A 58 10.28 20.71 1.24
N HIS A 59 9.21 20.88 0.46
CA HIS A 59 8.54 19.78 -0.21
C HIS A 59 8.49 19.98 -1.72
N ILE A 60 8.64 18.89 -2.47
CA ILE A 60 8.21 18.75 -3.85
C ILE A 60 7.49 17.40 -3.91
N ASP A 61 6.19 17.41 -4.19
CA ASP A 61 5.42 16.28 -4.74
C ASP A 61 4.82 16.73 -6.09
N PRO A 62 5.28 16.18 -7.23
CA PRO A 62 4.86 16.45 -8.58
C PRO A 62 3.66 15.60 -9.00
N GLU A 63 3.11 14.77 -8.12
CA GLU A 63 1.95 13.91 -8.43
C GLU A 63 0.62 14.45 -7.86
N THR A 64 0.65 15.42 -6.93
CA THR A 64 -0.57 16.02 -6.36
C THR A 64 -1.01 17.26 -7.12
N MET A 65 -1.93 17.08 -8.08
CA MET A 65 -2.61 18.19 -8.76
C MET A 65 -3.61 18.95 -7.85
N LYS A 66 -3.94 18.42 -6.66
CA LYS A 66 -4.86 19.02 -5.67
C LYS A 66 -4.11 19.84 -4.63
N PHE A 67 -4.33 21.15 -4.59
CA PHE A 67 -3.62 22.06 -3.69
C PHE A 67 -3.98 21.83 -2.21
N HIS A 68 -5.22 21.41 -1.96
CA HIS A 68 -5.67 21.02 -0.63
C HIS A 68 -4.80 19.92 -0.02
N ARG A 69 -4.42 18.92 -0.84
CA ARG A 69 -3.54 17.83 -0.44
C ARG A 69 -2.12 18.34 -0.20
N ALA A 70 -1.60 19.21 -1.08
CA ALA A 70 -0.29 19.82 -0.89
C ALA A 70 -0.17 20.59 0.45
N LEU A 71 -1.20 21.35 0.86
CA LEU A 71 -1.22 22.03 2.16
C LEU A 71 -1.16 21.06 3.35
N ARG A 72 -1.86 19.93 3.24
CA ARG A 72 -1.85 18.86 4.24
C ARG A 72 -0.47 18.19 4.33
N ASP A 73 0.18 17.98 3.19
CA ASP A 73 1.52 17.39 3.10
C ASP A 73 2.60 18.32 3.68
N ILE A 74 2.53 19.60 3.35
CA ILE A 74 3.42 20.63 3.90
C ILE A 74 3.20 20.74 5.41
N SER A 75 1.94 20.82 5.86
CA SER A 75 1.63 20.88 7.28
C SER A 75 2.17 19.66 8.01
N PHE A 76 2.08 18.47 7.42
CA PHE A 76 2.64 17.25 7.99
C PHE A 76 4.17 17.29 8.09
N GLN A 77 4.86 17.86 7.11
CA GLN A 77 6.32 18.04 7.14
C GLN A 77 6.75 19.09 8.17
N VAL A 78 6.06 20.22 8.24
CA VAL A 78 6.30 21.25 9.26
C VAL A 78 6.08 20.64 10.64
N TYR A 79 4.99 19.89 10.80
CA TYR A 79 4.66 19.15 12.01
C TYR A 79 5.77 18.17 12.42
N GLN A 80 6.40 17.48 11.47
CA GLN A 80 7.55 16.60 11.71
C GLN A 80 8.79 17.33 12.23
N ASN A 81 8.99 18.58 11.84
CA ASN A 81 10.25 19.29 12.05
C ASN A 81 10.16 20.42 13.10
N ASP A 82 8.98 20.98 13.36
CA ASP A 82 8.74 22.11 14.27
C ASP A 82 7.90 21.69 15.50
N PRO A 83 8.52 21.61 16.70
CA PRO A 83 7.82 21.25 17.93
C PRO A 83 6.74 22.25 18.37
N SER A 84 6.93 23.55 18.12
CA SER A 84 5.96 24.57 18.55
C SER A 84 4.72 24.57 17.65
N TYR A 85 4.93 24.34 16.35
CA TYR A 85 3.83 24.16 15.40
C TYR A 85 3.02 22.90 15.70
N ARG A 86 3.70 21.82 16.08
CA ARG A 86 3.08 20.57 16.51
C ARG A 86 2.11 20.77 17.66
N ASP A 87 2.52 21.47 18.72
CA ASP A 87 1.66 21.73 19.89
C ASP A 87 0.42 22.54 19.53
N TYR A 88 0.59 23.52 18.63
CA TYR A 88 -0.51 24.29 18.09
C TYR A 88 -1.51 23.42 17.31
N VAL A 89 -1.02 22.63 16.35
CA VAL A 89 -1.87 21.76 15.53
C VAL A 89 -2.61 20.74 16.41
N HIS A 90 -1.99 20.25 17.49
CA HIS A 90 -2.67 19.38 18.44
C HIS A 90 -3.84 20.03 19.18
N THR A 91 -3.75 21.33 19.41
CA THR A 91 -4.75 22.11 20.14
C THR A 91 -5.86 22.60 19.23
N ARG A 92 -5.62 22.69 17.91
CA ARG A 92 -6.55 23.32 16.97
C ARG A 92 -7.18 22.35 15.96
N CYS A 93 -6.48 21.29 15.57
CA CYS A 93 -6.94 20.29 14.61
C CYS A 93 -7.27 18.97 15.33
N HIS A 94 -8.56 18.67 15.41
CA HIS A 94 -9.12 17.50 16.09
C HIS A 94 -9.76 16.51 15.10
N SER A 95 -10.31 17.01 13.99
CA SER A 95 -10.96 16.22 12.93
C SER A 95 -10.49 16.68 11.54
N PRO A 96 -10.48 15.80 10.51
CA PRO A 96 -10.38 16.23 9.11
C PRO A 96 -11.34 17.36 8.73
N ASP A 97 -12.51 17.43 9.40
CA ASP A 97 -13.52 18.49 9.20
C ASP A 97 -13.00 19.89 9.48
N ASP A 98 -12.05 20.02 10.42
CA ASP A 98 -11.45 21.30 10.80
C ASP A 98 -10.68 21.92 9.63
N ILE A 99 -10.29 21.10 8.65
CA ILE A 99 -9.50 21.46 7.47
C ILE A 99 -10.09 20.87 6.18
N LYS A 100 -11.41 20.71 6.13
CA LYS A 100 -12.10 20.09 4.99
C LYS A 100 -12.01 20.87 3.67
N SER A 101 -11.80 22.19 3.74
CA SER A 101 -11.63 23.07 2.58
C SER A 101 -10.23 23.67 2.52
N ILE A 102 -9.83 24.19 1.35
CA ILE A 102 -8.54 24.89 1.17
C ILE A 102 -8.48 26.11 2.09
N GLN A 103 -9.54 26.92 2.15
CA GLN A 103 -9.65 28.01 3.10
C GLN A 103 -9.47 27.57 4.57
N ALA A 104 -10.13 26.50 5.00
CA ALA A 104 -10.01 26.01 6.36
C ALA A 104 -8.60 25.48 6.66
N ALA A 105 -8.03 24.68 5.74
CA ALA A 105 -6.68 24.16 5.84
C ALA A 105 -5.65 25.30 5.89
N TRP A 106 -5.72 26.27 4.99
CA TRP A 106 -4.81 27.42 4.96
C TRP A 106 -4.88 28.24 6.26
N ARG A 107 -6.11 28.56 6.70
CA ARG A 107 -6.32 29.37 7.90
C ARG A 107 -5.84 28.64 9.14
N VAL A 108 -6.33 27.43 9.36
CA VAL A 108 -6.10 26.68 10.60
C VAL A 108 -4.67 26.17 10.66
N LEU A 109 -4.11 25.64 9.57
CA LEU A 109 -2.77 25.07 9.60
C LEU A 109 -1.71 26.16 9.60
N PHE A 110 -1.85 27.22 8.79
CA PHE A 110 -0.78 28.20 8.60
C PHE A 110 -1.07 29.54 9.26
N MET A 111 -2.15 30.22 8.87
CA MET A 111 -2.38 31.61 9.27
C MET A 111 -2.55 31.77 10.79
N ASP A 112 -3.47 31.04 11.40
CA ASP A 112 -3.78 31.15 12.83
C ASP A 112 -2.53 30.92 13.72
N TYR A 113 -1.55 30.14 13.25
CA TYR A 113 -0.30 29.95 13.97
C TYR A 113 0.74 31.04 13.65
N TYR A 114 1.09 31.20 12.37
CA TYR A 114 2.22 32.03 11.95
C TYR A 114 1.91 33.54 11.90
N HIS A 115 0.64 33.91 12.04
CA HIS A 115 0.18 35.30 12.02
C HIS A 115 -0.03 35.90 13.43
N ASN A 116 -0.26 35.07 14.45
CA ASN A 116 -0.52 35.55 15.81
C ASN A 116 0.76 36.09 16.49
N THR A 117 0.64 37.27 17.12
CA THR A 117 1.67 37.88 17.99
C THR A 117 1.70 37.20 19.35
N LEU A 118 2.07 35.93 19.40
CA LEU A 118 2.44 35.28 20.65
C LEU A 118 3.89 35.69 20.97
N GLU A 119 4.07 36.47 22.04
CA GLU A 119 5.30 37.22 22.37
C GLU A 119 6.57 36.35 22.59
N ASP A 120 6.50 35.03 22.45
CA ASP A 120 7.60 34.08 22.75
C ASP A 120 7.88 33.01 21.65
N ILE A 121 7.30 33.08 20.44
CA ILE A 121 7.49 32.05 19.38
C ILE A 121 8.32 32.59 18.20
N ASP A 122 9.57 32.14 18.06
CA ASP A 122 10.49 32.50 16.96
C ASP A 122 10.50 31.51 15.77
N SER A 123 9.57 30.55 15.77
CA SER A 123 9.43 29.58 14.67
C SER A 123 9.10 30.29 13.35
N LYS A 124 9.69 29.86 12.23
CA LYS A 124 9.39 30.40 10.90
C LYS A 124 9.25 29.22 9.95
N VAL A 125 8.39 29.38 8.95
CA VAL A 125 8.24 28.38 7.89
C VAL A 125 8.56 28.99 6.54
N ILE A 126 9.35 28.27 5.77
CA ILE A 126 9.49 28.49 4.33
C ILE A 126 8.66 27.40 3.67
N ILE A 127 7.76 27.78 2.80
CA ILE A 127 6.97 26.88 1.99
C ILE A 127 7.52 26.96 0.58
N VAL A 128 7.87 25.81 0.00
CA VAL A 128 8.29 25.72 -1.40
C VAL A 128 7.25 24.88 -2.13
N LEU A 129 6.72 25.41 -3.22
CA LEU A 129 5.73 24.75 -4.07
C LEU A 129 6.32 24.66 -5.46
N ASP A 130 6.51 23.44 -5.96
CA ASP A 130 7.01 23.17 -7.31
C ASP A 130 5.87 22.73 -8.22
N GLY A 131 5.89 23.19 -9.48
CA GLY A 131 4.85 22.91 -10.46
C GLY A 131 3.49 23.53 -10.12
N ILE A 132 3.44 24.76 -9.56
CA ILE A 132 2.16 25.39 -9.20
C ILE A 132 1.22 25.63 -10.40
N ASP A 133 1.78 25.72 -11.61
CA ASP A 133 1.01 25.78 -12.86
C ASP A 133 0.30 24.46 -13.23
N GLU A 134 0.66 23.34 -12.59
CA GLU A 134 0.06 22.02 -12.80
C GLU A 134 -1.08 21.71 -11.81
N ALA A 135 -1.36 22.61 -10.86
CA ALA A 135 -2.46 22.47 -9.91
C ALA A 135 -3.83 22.75 -10.58
N PHE A 136 -4.91 22.16 -10.05
CA PHE A 136 -6.26 22.50 -10.49
C PHE A 136 -6.52 24.01 -10.36
N LYS A 137 -7.14 24.59 -11.39
CA LYS A 137 -7.25 26.06 -11.53
C LYS A 137 -8.08 26.67 -10.40
N GLU A 138 -9.13 25.98 -9.99
CA GLU A 138 -10.06 26.35 -8.93
C GLU A 138 -9.34 26.42 -7.58
N ASP A 139 -8.57 25.37 -7.27
CA ASP A 139 -7.71 25.25 -6.09
C ASP A 139 -6.64 26.37 -6.04
N TYR A 140 -5.97 26.59 -7.17
CA TYR A 140 -4.96 27.64 -7.31
C TYR A 140 -5.54 29.04 -7.09
N GLN A 141 -6.69 29.35 -7.69
CA GLN A 141 -7.36 30.65 -7.51
C GLN A 141 -7.89 30.86 -6.08
N GLU A 142 -8.35 29.80 -5.42
CA GLU A 142 -8.71 29.86 -4.00
C GLU A 142 -7.47 30.15 -3.15
N PHE A 143 -6.37 29.44 -3.35
CA PHE A 143 -5.12 29.68 -2.64
C PHE A 143 -4.61 31.11 -2.82
N LEU A 144 -4.55 31.63 -4.05
CA LEU A 144 -4.10 32.98 -4.31
C LEU A 144 -4.90 34.03 -3.53
N ARG A 145 -6.24 33.91 -3.54
CA ARG A 145 -7.13 34.78 -2.76
C ARG A 145 -6.79 34.75 -1.28
N LEU A 146 -6.55 33.56 -0.72
CA LEU A 146 -6.19 33.38 0.68
C LEU A 146 -4.78 33.91 1.02
N THR A 147 -3.86 33.94 0.05
CA THR A 147 -2.54 34.53 0.25
C THR A 147 -2.55 36.06 0.25
N SER A 148 -3.54 36.69 -0.39
CA SER A 148 -3.70 38.15 -0.38
C SER A 148 -3.98 38.70 1.02
N ASP A 149 -4.69 37.93 1.85
CA ASP A 149 -5.12 38.32 3.20
C ASP A 149 -3.95 38.67 4.13
N PHE A 150 -2.77 38.06 3.96
CA PHE A 150 -1.60 38.32 4.82
C PHE A 150 -0.56 39.26 4.19
N VAL A 151 -0.61 39.46 2.88
CA VAL A 151 0.28 40.39 2.18
C VAL A 151 -0.01 41.84 2.54
N HIS A 152 -1.29 42.16 2.76
CA HIS A 152 -1.75 43.49 3.15
C HIS A 152 -1.86 43.70 4.66
N ASP A 153 -1.45 42.72 5.46
CA ASP A 153 -1.59 42.78 6.91
C ASP A 153 -0.43 43.58 7.56
N PRO A 154 -0.71 44.54 8.46
CA PRO A 154 0.32 45.31 9.17
C PRO A 154 1.17 44.47 10.16
N VAL A 155 0.76 43.23 10.49
CA VAL A 155 1.49 42.32 11.39
C VAL A 155 2.56 41.53 10.63
N LYS A 156 3.76 41.45 11.20
CA LYS A 156 4.90 40.73 10.61
C LYS A 156 4.65 39.21 10.61
N CYS A 157 4.18 38.68 9.48
CA CYS A 157 3.96 37.24 9.28
C CYS A 157 5.28 36.43 9.34
N ARG A 158 5.23 35.24 9.95
CA ARG A 158 6.37 34.30 10.08
C ARG A 158 6.46 33.26 8.95
N ILE A 159 5.71 33.46 7.87
CA ILE A 159 5.71 32.60 6.67
C ILE A 159 6.52 33.27 5.56
N LYS A 160 7.34 32.48 4.86
CA LYS A 160 7.89 32.82 3.54
C LYS A 160 7.44 31.76 2.54
N ILE A 161 7.14 32.18 1.31
CA ILE A 161 6.70 31.27 0.24
C ILE A 161 7.63 31.42 -0.96
N VAL A 162 8.03 30.30 -1.54
CA VAL A 162 8.70 30.19 -2.84
C VAL A 162 7.79 29.39 -3.76
N LEU A 163 7.42 30.00 -4.88
CA LEU A 163 6.62 29.36 -5.91
C LEU A 163 7.53 29.07 -7.11
N LEU A 164 7.55 27.83 -7.58
CA LEU A 164 8.14 27.45 -8.85
C LEU A 164 7.01 27.08 -9.79
N GLY A 165 7.05 27.67 -10.98
CA GLY A 165 6.09 27.38 -12.03
C GLY A 165 6.40 28.19 -13.28
N ARG A 166 5.53 28.05 -14.28
CA ARG A 166 5.65 28.79 -15.55
C ARG A 166 5.31 30.27 -15.40
N PRO A 167 5.85 31.17 -16.25
CA PRO A 167 5.62 32.62 -16.15
C PRO A 167 4.15 33.05 -16.24
N GLU A 168 3.28 32.22 -16.80
CA GLU A 168 1.84 32.48 -17.02
C GLU A 168 1.09 32.80 -15.72
N ILE A 169 1.54 32.25 -14.60
CA ILE A 169 0.95 32.47 -13.27
C ILE A 169 1.28 33.85 -12.69
N TYR A 170 2.22 34.60 -13.28
CA TYR A 170 2.73 35.84 -12.70
C TYR A 170 1.68 36.96 -12.69
N ASP A 171 0.86 37.06 -13.74
CA ASP A 171 -0.19 38.07 -13.83
C ASP A 171 -1.30 37.77 -12.81
N ASP A 172 -1.70 36.50 -12.67
CA ASP A 172 -2.66 36.04 -11.65
C ASP A 172 -2.14 36.32 -10.23
N LEU A 173 -0.84 36.10 -9.98
CA LEU A 173 -0.18 36.43 -8.70
C LEU A 173 -0.18 37.94 -8.42
N MET A 174 0.12 38.76 -9.44
CA MET A 174 0.13 40.21 -9.30
C MET A 174 -1.26 40.78 -9.05
N GLU A 175 -2.27 40.28 -9.76
CA GLU A 175 -3.66 40.69 -9.59
C GLU A 175 -4.18 40.28 -8.20
N ALA A 176 -3.91 39.06 -7.77
CA ALA A 176 -4.39 38.56 -6.49
C ALA A 176 -3.71 39.25 -5.29
N LEU A 177 -2.42 39.60 -5.37
CA LEU A 177 -1.65 40.14 -4.25
C LEU A 177 -1.54 41.67 -4.22
N ASP A 178 -2.05 42.36 -5.25
CA ASP A 178 -1.99 43.82 -5.44
C ASP A 178 -0.60 44.44 -5.13
N GLN A 179 0.47 43.70 -5.43
CA GLN A 179 1.85 44.15 -5.24
C GLN A 179 2.84 43.43 -6.16
N TYR A 180 4.05 43.99 -6.25
CA TYR A 180 5.15 43.35 -6.99
C TYR A 180 5.71 42.14 -6.22
N VAL A 181 5.74 40.98 -6.88
CA VAL A 181 6.36 39.75 -6.36
C VAL A 181 7.80 39.63 -6.88
N PRO A 182 8.82 39.54 -6.00
CA PRO A 182 10.21 39.34 -6.44
C PRO A 182 10.39 38.00 -7.17
N THR A 183 10.80 38.05 -8.44
CA THR A 183 10.87 36.85 -9.29
C THR A 183 12.29 36.58 -9.80
N ILE A 184 12.74 35.33 -9.68
CA ILE A 184 13.95 34.84 -10.32
C ILE A 184 13.55 34.21 -11.66
N HIS A 185 13.69 34.96 -12.74
CA HIS A 185 13.45 34.41 -14.07
C HIS A 185 14.54 33.42 -14.46
N VAL A 186 14.16 32.15 -14.56
CA VAL A 186 14.96 31.10 -15.17
C VAL A 186 14.88 31.30 -16.69
N ASN A 187 15.95 31.83 -17.28
CA ASN A 187 16.02 32.06 -18.71
C ASN A 187 17.23 31.35 -19.32
N ALA A 188 17.24 31.25 -20.64
CA ALA A 188 18.29 30.58 -21.40
C ALA A 188 19.70 31.03 -21.02
N ASN A 189 19.90 32.33 -20.77
CA ASN A 189 21.22 32.89 -20.43
C ASN A 189 21.72 32.43 -19.06
N LYS A 190 20.83 32.30 -18.07
CA LYS A 190 21.19 31.85 -16.72
C LYS A 190 21.41 30.34 -16.65
N ASN A 191 20.58 29.57 -17.36
CA ASN A 191 20.65 28.10 -17.39
C ASN A 191 21.69 27.51 -18.35
N ILE A 192 22.32 28.32 -19.21
CA ILE A 192 23.22 27.82 -20.26
C ILE A 192 24.38 27.00 -19.69
N GLY A 193 24.91 27.37 -18.51
CA GLY A 193 25.98 26.64 -17.83
C GLY A 193 25.55 25.25 -17.36
N ASP A 194 24.31 25.13 -16.90
CA ASP A 194 23.74 23.87 -16.42
C ASP A 194 23.44 22.94 -17.59
N ILE A 195 22.83 23.46 -18.66
CA ILE A 195 22.60 22.71 -19.91
C ILE A 195 23.91 22.25 -20.52
N THR A 196 24.93 23.11 -20.54
CA THR A 196 26.27 22.75 -21.00
C THR A 196 26.83 21.57 -20.20
N THR A 197 26.69 21.59 -18.87
CA THR A 197 27.15 20.51 -18.00
C THR A 197 26.40 19.21 -18.24
N TYR A 198 25.08 19.30 -18.39
CA TYR A 198 24.19 18.18 -18.71
C TYR A 198 24.54 17.55 -20.07
N VAL A 199 24.59 18.35 -21.15
CA VAL A 199 24.91 17.91 -22.51
C VAL A 199 26.30 17.26 -22.56
N ARG A 200 27.32 17.86 -21.91
CA ARG A 200 28.66 17.27 -21.84
C ARG A 200 28.65 15.90 -21.17
N LYS A 201 27.91 15.74 -20.07
CA LYS A 201 27.80 14.47 -19.35
C LYS A 201 27.07 13.43 -20.21
N ALA A 202 26.00 13.81 -20.89
CA ALA A 202 25.23 12.94 -21.78
C ALA A 202 26.07 12.48 -22.99
N ILE A 203 26.77 13.40 -23.67
CA ILE A 203 27.68 13.08 -24.78
C ILE A 203 28.79 12.11 -24.35
N ARG A 204 29.34 12.26 -23.14
CA ARG A 204 30.36 11.34 -22.60
C ARG A 204 29.80 9.93 -22.36
N LYS A 205 28.55 9.83 -21.91
CA LYS A 205 27.87 8.54 -21.70
C LYS A 205 27.43 7.88 -23.01
N SER A 206 27.13 8.67 -24.05
CA SER A 206 26.70 8.16 -25.35
C SER A 206 27.78 7.35 -26.06
N ARG A 207 27.48 6.11 -26.46
CA ARG A 207 28.39 5.27 -27.25
C ARG A 207 28.60 5.78 -28.68
N ALA A 208 27.58 6.39 -29.28
CA ALA A 208 27.63 6.88 -30.66
C ALA A 208 28.41 8.21 -30.75
N ILE A 209 28.05 9.17 -29.90
CA ILE A 209 28.61 10.53 -29.96
C ILE A 209 30.03 10.58 -29.37
N SER A 210 30.34 9.73 -28.38
CA SER A 210 31.70 9.65 -27.79
C SER A 210 32.75 9.05 -28.74
N ARG A 211 32.36 8.43 -29.87
CA ARG A 211 33.26 7.90 -30.91
C ARG A 211 33.54 8.88 -32.04
N VAL A 212 32.77 9.97 -32.12
CA VAL A 212 32.96 11.03 -33.13
C VAL A 212 34.25 11.80 -32.87
N THR A 213 34.91 12.26 -33.94
CA THR A 213 36.17 13.03 -33.84
C THR A 213 36.02 14.25 -32.93
N LYS A 214 37.09 14.63 -32.23
CA LYS A 214 37.07 15.77 -31.29
C LYS A 214 36.55 17.07 -31.93
N PRO A 215 36.95 17.48 -33.16
CA PRO A 215 36.43 18.69 -33.79
C PRO A 215 34.92 18.63 -34.03
N GLN A 216 34.42 17.52 -34.58
CA GLN A 216 32.99 17.34 -34.87
C GLN A 216 32.16 17.27 -33.59
N ARG A 217 32.68 16.63 -32.53
CA ARG A 217 32.00 16.56 -31.23
C ARG A 217 31.85 17.95 -30.60
N VAL A 218 32.87 18.80 -30.70
CA VAL A 218 32.79 20.19 -30.23
C VAL A 218 31.73 20.96 -31.02
N THR A 219 31.64 20.75 -32.33
CA THR A 219 30.57 21.36 -33.14
C THR A 219 29.19 20.86 -32.74
N ILE A 220 29.01 19.55 -32.53
CA ILE A 220 27.74 18.94 -32.07
C ILE A 220 27.34 19.50 -30.70
N GLU A 221 28.27 19.50 -29.74
CA GLU A 221 28.06 20.04 -28.39
C GLU A 221 27.63 21.51 -28.46
N LYS A 222 28.34 22.33 -29.25
CA LYS A 222 28.02 23.74 -29.41
C LYS A 222 26.64 23.94 -30.03
N THR A 223 26.33 23.26 -31.13
CA THR A 223 25.02 23.42 -31.80
C THR A 223 23.86 22.96 -30.92
N LEU A 224 24.03 21.87 -30.15
CA LEU A 224 23.03 21.42 -29.16
C LEU A 224 22.78 22.48 -28.10
N ILE A 225 23.84 23.03 -27.51
CA ILE A 225 23.75 24.05 -26.45
C ILE A 225 23.10 25.32 -27.00
N ASP A 226 23.53 25.78 -28.17
CA ASP A 226 23.02 26.99 -28.82
C ASP A 226 21.52 26.87 -29.16
N LYS A 227 21.06 25.70 -29.60
CA LYS A 227 19.65 25.47 -29.98
C LYS A 227 18.73 25.04 -28.84
N ALA A 228 19.27 24.54 -27.72
CA ALA A 228 18.45 24.13 -26.58
C ALA A 228 17.71 25.30 -25.93
N GLU A 229 18.17 26.54 -26.14
CA GLU A 229 17.49 27.78 -25.71
C GLU A 229 16.97 27.74 -24.25
N GLY A 230 17.67 27.04 -23.35
CA GLY A 230 17.27 26.94 -21.94
C GLY A 230 16.45 25.70 -21.56
N MET A 231 16.10 24.81 -22.50
CA MET A 231 15.20 23.67 -22.27
C MET A 231 15.96 22.33 -22.16
N PHE A 232 15.90 21.69 -20.98
CA PHE A 232 16.53 20.37 -20.76
C PHE A 232 15.84 19.26 -21.55
N LEU A 233 14.50 19.23 -21.57
CA LEU A 233 13.73 18.21 -22.32
C LEU A 233 14.04 18.27 -23.82
N TRP A 234 14.15 19.47 -24.40
CA TRP A 234 14.57 19.65 -25.79
C TRP A 234 15.97 19.04 -26.02
N ALA A 235 16.92 19.32 -25.13
CA ALA A 235 18.28 18.79 -25.23
C ALA A 235 18.31 17.26 -25.12
N ASP A 236 17.52 16.68 -24.21
CA ASP A 236 17.41 15.23 -24.02
C ASP A 236 16.77 14.52 -25.23
N LEU A 237 15.66 15.07 -25.75
CA LEU A 237 15.01 14.56 -26.96
C LEU A 237 15.95 14.62 -28.17
N MET A 238 16.68 15.72 -28.35
CA MET A 238 17.68 15.83 -29.42
C MET A 238 18.86 14.89 -29.22
N LEU A 239 19.37 14.74 -27.99
CA LEU A 239 20.43 13.76 -27.69
C LEU A 239 20.00 12.32 -28.00
N THR A 240 18.73 12.01 -27.75
CA THR A 240 18.11 10.73 -28.09
C THR A 240 18.04 10.54 -29.61
N GLU A 241 17.59 11.54 -30.37
CA GLU A 241 17.61 11.47 -31.85
C GLU A 241 19.03 11.27 -32.39
N LEU A 242 20.01 11.99 -31.84
CA LEU A 242 21.41 11.89 -32.27
C LEU A 242 22.03 10.53 -31.96
N ASN A 243 21.66 9.89 -30.85
CA ASN A 243 22.12 8.54 -30.54
C ASN A 243 21.65 7.50 -31.58
N GLY A 244 20.53 7.76 -32.28
CA GLY A 244 20.06 6.94 -33.38
C GLY A 244 20.83 7.12 -34.70
N ARG A 245 21.75 8.09 -34.79
CA ARG A 245 22.56 8.35 -36.00
C ARG A 245 23.95 7.70 -35.90
N THR A 246 24.45 7.18 -37.01
CA THR A 246 25.76 6.49 -37.07
C THR A 246 26.89 7.33 -37.67
N ARG A 247 26.57 8.49 -38.26
CA ARG A 247 27.54 9.39 -38.92
C ARG A 247 27.44 10.81 -38.38
N ALA A 248 28.59 11.41 -38.10
CA ALA A 248 28.67 12.79 -37.60
C ALA A 248 28.05 13.83 -38.55
N SER A 249 28.10 13.62 -39.86
CA SER A 249 27.45 14.50 -40.84
C SER A 249 25.93 14.49 -40.71
N SER A 250 25.34 13.29 -40.53
CA SER A 250 23.89 13.12 -40.31
C SER A 250 23.45 13.67 -38.95
N MET A 251 24.28 13.52 -37.90
CA MET A 251 24.05 14.17 -36.61
C MET A 251 23.99 15.70 -36.73
N LEU A 252 24.95 16.29 -37.45
CA LEU A 252 24.97 17.74 -37.68
C LEU A 252 23.80 18.21 -38.55
N GLU A 253 23.39 17.42 -39.53
CA GLU A 253 22.21 17.70 -40.36
C GLU A 253 20.91 17.70 -39.54
N SER A 254 20.69 16.67 -38.71
CA SER A 254 19.59 16.64 -37.73
C SER A 254 19.62 17.86 -36.83
N LEU A 255 20.79 18.23 -36.30
CA LEU A 255 20.92 19.44 -35.48
C LEU A 255 20.63 20.72 -36.25
N HIS A 256 20.97 20.81 -37.53
CA HIS A 256 20.66 21.97 -38.35
C HIS A 256 19.16 22.09 -38.63
N MET A 257 18.48 20.97 -38.87
CA MET A 257 17.03 20.90 -39.08
C MET A 257 16.21 20.92 -37.77
N ALA A 258 16.88 20.81 -36.61
CA ALA A 258 16.20 20.71 -35.32
C ALA A 258 15.22 21.88 -35.08
N PRO A 259 13.97 21.59 -34.64
CA PRO A 259 12.93 22.57 -34.37
C PRO A 259 13.32 23.55 -33.25
N LYS A 260 12.69 24.73 -33.25
CA LYS A 260 12.85 25.74 -32.19
C LYS A 260 11.66 25.69 -31.24
N GLY A 261 11.93 25.67 -29.94
CA GLY A 261 10.89 25.57 -28.90
C GLY A 261 10.50 24.13 -28.59
N LEU A 262 9.88 23.92 -27.42
CA LEU A 262 9.47 22.60 -26.96
C LEU A 262 8.30 22.04 -27.77
N ASP A 263 7.26 22.84 -28.04
CA ASP A 263 6.09 22.37 -28.81
C ASP A 263 6.48 21.90 -30.22
N ALA A 264 7.33 22.67 -30.90
CA ALA A 264 7.83 22.28 -32.22
C ALA A 264 8.72 21.04 -32.14
N MET A 265 9.42 20.83 -31.01
CA MET A 265 10.21 19.63 -30.78
C MET A 265 9.34 18.41 -30.50
N LEU A 266 8.29 18.54 -29.68
CA LEU A 266 7.32 17.47 -29.45
C LEU A 266 6.59 17.13 -30.75
N LYS A 267 6.15 18.15 -31.49
CA LYS A 267 5.61 17.99 -32.85
C LYS A 267 6.55 17.20 -33.76
N HIS A 268 7.84 17.55 -33.79
CA HIS A 268 8.86 16.83 -34.57
C HIS A 268 9.10 15.40 -34.09
N VAL A 269 9.02 15.13 -32.78
CA VAL A 269 9.07 13.77 -32.25
C VAL A 269 7.88 12.95 -32.74
N LEU A 270 6.66 13.51 -32.69
CA LEU A 270 5.45 12.85 -33.21
C LEU A 270 5.52 12.66 -34.74
N GLU A 271 6.01 13.65 -35.49
CA GLU A 271 6.28 13.51 -36.93
C GLU A 271 7.32 12.44 -37.22
N THR A 272 8.37 12.34 -36.40
CA THR A 272 9.39 11.29 -36.51
C THR A 272 8.77 9.91 -36.29
N PHE A 273 7.85 9.75 -35.33
CA PHE A 273 7.06 8.53 -35.20
C PHE A 273 6.16 8.29 -36.42
N SER A 274 5.47 9.32 -36.92
CA SER A 274 4.63 9.24 -38.13
C SER A 274 5.42 8.76 -39.36
N THR A 275 6.69 9.16 -39.50
CA THR A 275 7.54 8.68 -40.61
C THR A 275 8.04 7.24 -40.44
N ARG A 276 8.24 6.79 -39.20
CA ARG A 276 8.97 5.55 -38.90
C ARG A 276 8.06 4.37 -38.64
N LEU A 277 6.89 4.61 -38.07
CA LEU A 277 5.93 3.59 -37.69
C LEU A 277 5.06 3.20 -38.88
N ASN A 278 4.70 1.93 -38.96
CA ASN A 278 3.65 1.49 -39.87
C ASN A 278 2.24 1.89 -39.34
N GLU A 279 1.20 1.68 -40.14
CA GLU A 279 -0.18 2.09 -39.80
C GLU A 279 -0.69 1.46 -38.49
N GLU A 280 -0.33 0.20 -38.24
CA GLU A 280 -0.71 -0.55 -37.04
C GLU A 280 0.01 -0.01 -35.81
N GLU A 281 1.35 0.10 -35.85
CA GLU A 281 2.16 0.66 -34.77
C GLU A 281 1.77 2.11 -34.44
N ALA A 282 1.42 2.90 -35.46
CA ALA A 282 0.95 4.27 -35.31
C ALA A 282 -0.42 4.35 -34.64
N THR A 283 -1.31 3.40 -34.95
CA THR A 283 -2.63 3.28 -34.33
C THR A 283 -2.48 2.90 -32.85
N ASP A 284 -1.64 1.91 -32.54
CA ASP A 284 -1.34 1.52 -31.17
C ASP A 284 -0.79 2.70 -30.36
N LEU A 285 0.21 3.40 -30.90
CA LEU A 285 0.83 4.52 -30.20
C LEU A 285 -0.20 5.63 -29.93
N ASN A 286 -1.10 5.92 -30.88
CA ASN A 286 -2.18 6.88 -30.66
C ASN A 286 -3.13 6.45 -29.54
N THR A 287 -3.47 5.16 -29.47
CA THR A 287 -4.31 4.62 -28.40
C THR A 287 -3.61 4.74 -27.04
N ILE A 288 -2.33 4.34 -26.94
CA ILE A 288 -1.55 4.48 -25.70
C ILE A 288 -1.48 5.95 -25.27
N LEU A 289 -1.16 6.86 -26.21
CA LEU A 289 -1.08 8.29 -25.92
C LEU A 289 -2.42 8.85 -25.44
N ALA A 290 -3.54 8.44 -26.04
CA ALA A 290 -4.88 8.87 -25.65
C ALA A 290 -5.21 8.43 -24.22
N TRP A 291 -5.04 7.15 -23.90
CA TRP A 291 -5.35 6.61 -22.58
C TRP A 291 -4.46 7.18 -21.48
N VAL A 292 -3.14 7.21 -21.68
CA VAL A 292 -2.20 7.77 -20.69
C VAL A 292 -2.37 9.29 -20.54
N ALA A 293 -2.82 10.01 -21.57
CA ALA A 293 -3.15 11.44 -21.47
C ALA A 293 -4.48 11.69 -20.76
N CYS A 294 -5.50 10.85 -20.94
CA CYS A 294 -6.82 11.05 -20.33
C CYS A 294 -6.93 10.51 -18.90
N ALA A 295 -6.05 9.60 -18.50
CA ALA A 295 -6.01 9.05 -17.14
C ALA A 295 -5.49 10.07 -16.12
N ASP A 296 -6.12 10.13 -14.94
CA ASP A 296 -5.63 10.89 -13.80
C ASP A 296 -4.80 10.03 -12.82
N SER A 297 -5.01 8.71 -12.86
CA SER A 297 -4.15 7.72 -12.22
C SER A 297 -3.25 6.98 -13.24
N PRO A 298 -2.04 6.53 -12.87
CA PRO A 298 -1.17 5.75 -13.75
C PRO A 298 -1.82 4.45 -14.26
N VAL A 299 -1.84 4.26 -15.59
CA VAL A 299 -2.43 3.08 -16.23
C VAL A 299 -1.49 1.88 -16.13
N LYS A 300 -1.99 0.69 -15.81
CA LYS A 300 -1.19 -0.55 -15.72
C LYS A 300 -0.89 -1.14 -17.10
N LEU A 301 0.21 -1.88 -17.17
CA LEU A 301 0.65 -2.52 -18.41
C LEU A 301 -0.35 -3.58 -18.91
N CYS A 302 -1.01 -4.33 -18.02
CA CYS A 302 -2.08 -5.27 -18.40
C CYS A 302 -3.33 -4.57 -18.93
N GLU A 303 -3.70 -3.41 -18.37
CA GLU A 303 -4.84 -2.61 -18.83
C GLU A 303 -4.57 -2.08 -20.24
N LEU A 304 -3.36 -1.55 -20.51
CA LEU A 304 -2.98 -1.09 -21.85
C LEU A 304 -2.94 -2.21 -22.88
N ASP A 305 -2.43 -3.40 -22.53
CA ASP A 305 -2.45 -4.54 -23.46
C ASP A 305 -3.88 -4.95 -23.84
N GLU A 306 -4.79 -4.95 -22.86
CA GLU A 306 -6.19 -5.28 -23.07
C GLU A 306 -6.91 -4.22 -23.93
N ILE A 307 -6.66 -2.94 -23.68
CA ILE A 307 -7.16 -1.82 -24.50
C ILE A 307 -6.70 -1.93 -25.95
N LEU A 308 -5.42 -2.25 -26.17
CA LEU A 308 -4.86 -2.40 -27.53
C LEU A 308 -5.45 -3.59 -28.27
N ARG A 309 -5.71 -4.68 -27.57
CA ARG A 309 -6.34 -5.89 -28.11
C ARG A 309 -7.72 -5.59 -28.69
N VAL A 310 -8.52 -4.80 -27.97
CA VAL A 310 -9.85 -4.37 -28.42
C VAL A 310 -9.80 -3.44 -29.63
N GLY A 311 -8.77 -2.60 -29.70
CA GLY A 311 -8.53 -1.73 -30.84
C GLY A 311 -8.08 -2.45 -32.11
N SER A 312 -7.64 -3.72 -32.01
CA SER A 312 -7.10 -4.47 -33.14
C SER A 312 -8.19 -5.20 -33.93
N LYS A 313 -8.05 -5.23 -35.27
CA LYS A 313 -9.03 -5.90 -36.16
C LYS A 313 -9.06 -7.42 -35.98
N SER A 314 -7.98 -8.01 -35.45
CA SER A 314 -7.84 -9.44 -35.22
C SER A 314 -8.08 -9.86 -33.76
N ASN A 315 -8.28 -8.91 -32.84
CA ASN A 315 -8.38 -9.13 -31.39
C ASN A 315 -7.11 -9.79 -30.78
N ASP A 316 -5.96 -9.62 -31.44
CA ASP A 316 -4.65 -10.06 -30.93
C ASP A 316 -4.05 -8.99 -30.01
N GLY A 317 -3.34 -9.41 -28.96
CA GLY A 317 -2.56 -8.51 -28.10
C GLY A 317 -1.27 -8.05 -28.79
N LYS A 318 -0.70 -6.93 -28.36
CA LYS A 318 0.54 -6.41 -28.96
C LYS A 318 1.74 -7.21 -28.45
N LEU A 319 2.38 -7.96 -29.35
CA LEU A 319 3.63 -8.64 -29.05
C LEU A 319 4.72 -7.60 -28.66
N GLY A 320 5.40 -7.83 -27.53
CA GLY A 320 6.50 -6.98 -27.09
C GLY A 320 6.09 -5.55 -26.67
N LEU A 321 4.86 -5.34 -26.17
CA LEU A 321 4.40 -4.01 -25.70
C LEU A 321 5.38 -3.36 -24.71
N GLU A 322 5.88 -4.13 -23.73
CA GLU A 322 6.85 -3.64 -22.75
C GLU A 322 8.15 -3.18 -23.42
N ASP A 323 8.68 -3.99 -24.33
CA ASP A 323 9.90 -3.68 -25.07
C ASP A 323 9.72 -2.42 -25.91
N ALA A 324 8.57 -2.28 -26.59
CA ALA A 324 8.23 -1.09 -27.36
C ALA A 324 8.19 0.16 -26.47
N LEU A 325 7.51 0.11 -25.32
CA LEU A 325 7.43 1.24 -24.39
C LEU A 325 8.81 1.61 -23.80
N ARG A 326 9.63 0.62 -23.44
CA ARG A 326 10.96 0.83 -22.84
C ARG A 326 12.05 1.19 -23.84
N THR A 327 11.83 0.97 -25.14
CA THR A 327 12.84 1.22 -26.19
C THR A 327 12.34 2.15 -27.28
N GLN A 328 11.38 1.73 -28.10
CA GLN A 328 10.86 2.47 -29.25
C GLN A 328 10.19 3.78 -28.82
N TYR A 329 9.41 3.76 -27.73
CA TYR A 329 8.64 4.89 -27.20
C TYR A 329 9.25 5.51 -25.93
N ALA A 330 10.49 5.17 -25.58
CA ALA A 330 11.18 5.60 -24.36
C ALA A 330 11.35 7.13 -24.24
N SER A 331 11.27 7.85 -25.37
CA SER A 331 11.28 9.32 -25.38
C SER A 331 9.98 9.95 -24.86
N LEU A 332 8.90 9.16 -24.77
CA LEU A 332 7.58 9.60 -24.33
C LEU A 332 7.19 8.99 -22.98
N PHE A 333 7.52 7.71 -22.75
CA PHE A 333 7.05 6.96 -21.58
C PHE A 333 8.16 6.49 -20.65
N VAL A 334 7.79 6.29 -19.38
CA VAL A 334 8.55 5.58 -18.36
C VAL A 334 7.63 4.53 -17.73
N LEU A 335 8.19 3.35 -17.43
CA LEU A 335 7.47 2.29 -16.71
C LEU A 335 7.98 2.22 -15.28
N ASN A 336 7.05 2.28 -14.33
CA ASN A 336 7.32 2.16 -12.90
C ASN A 336 6.95 0.75 -12.45
N ARG A 337 7.93 0.03 -11.89
CA ARG A 337 7.73 -1.31 -11.30
C ARG A 337 7.52 -1.20 -9.80
N ASP A 338 6.83 -2.18 -9.24
CA ASP A 338 6.61 -2.36 -7.80
C ASP A 338 7.90 -2.63 -7.00
N ASP A 339 8.90 -3.22 -7.64
CA ASP A 339 10.27 -3.41 -7.12
C ASP A 339 11.25 -2.27 -7.49
N GLY A 340 10.75 -1.25 -8.21
CA GLY A 340 11.42 0.04 -8.45
C GLY A 340 12.68 -0.04 -9.28
N LEU A 341 12.93 -1.19 -9.91
CA LEU A 341 14.00 -1.35 -10.88
C LEU A 341 13.70 -0.51 -12.12
N THR A 342 14.71 0.25 -12.56
CA THR A 342 14.60 1.06 -13.78
C THR A 342 14.86 0.21 -15.02
N THR A 343 14.46 0.70 -16.20
CA THR A 343 14.82 0.07 -17.49
C THR A 343 16.33 -0.19 -17.61
N ALA A 344 17.17 0.69 -17.05
CA ALA A 344 18.62 0.52 -17.08
C ALA A 344 19.12 -0.60 -16.15
N ASP A 345 18.45 -0.82 -15.02
CA ASP A 345 18.79 -1.90 -14.09
C ASP A 345 18.44 -3.26 -14.70
N LEU A 346 17.24 -3.38 -15.28
CA LEU A 346 16.79 -4.60 -15.98
C LEU A 346 17.69 -4.96 -17.17
N ALA A 347 18.08 -3.96 -17.98
CA ALA A 347 19.03 -4.15 -19.08
C ALA A 347 20.45 -4.53 -18.58
N GLY A 348 20.79 -4.20 -17.33
CA GLY A 348 22.07 -4.52 -16.69
C GLY A 348 22.11 -5.90 -16.02
N GLU A 349 21.01 -6.36 -15.46
CA GLU A 349 20.88 -7.65 -14.77
C GLU A 349 20.92 -8.85 -15.72
N GLY A 350 20.50 -8.68 -16.98
CA GLY A 350 20.74 -9.64 -18.06
C GLY A 350 22.22 -9.97 -18.31
N ARG A 351 23.17 -9.24 -17.69
CA ARG A 351 24.61 -9.58 -17.67
C ARG A 351 25.10 -10.23 -16.38
N LYS A 352 24.29 -10.28 -15.32
CA LYS A 352 24.68 -10.78 -13.98
C LYS A 352 23.94 -12.04 -13.55
N ALA A 353 22.80 -12.35 -14.14
CA ALA A 353 22.10 -13.61 -13.93
C ALA A 353 22.81 -14.76 -14.66
N PHE A 354 24.05 -15.10 -14.27
CA PHE A 354 24.75 -16.40 -14.40
C PHE A 354 26.17 -16.25 -13.87
N THR A 355 26.30 -16.11 -12.55
CA THR A 355 27.48 -16.54 -11.81
C THR A 355 27.00 -17.30 -10.57
N GLN A 356 26.32 -18.43 -10.80
CA GLN A 356 26.38 -19.50 -9.81
C GLN A 356 27.84 -20.02 -9.78
N PRO A 357 28.39 -20.43 -8.63
CA PRO A 357 29.67 -21.12 -8.61
C PRO A 357 29.50 -22.43 -9.36
N GLU A 358 30.33 -22.64 -10.40
CA GLU A 358 30.40 -23.89 -11.14
C GLU A 358 30.60 -25.05 -10.18
N ASN A 359 29.61 -25.96 -10.15
CA ASN A 359 29.80 -27.28 -9.59
C ASN A 359 30.36 -28.15 -10.74
N ASP A 360 31.65 -28.45 -10.64
CA ASP A 360 32.40 -29.23 -11.63
C ASP A 360 31.91 -30.69 -11.61
N GLY A 361 31.22 -31.12 -12.68
CA GLY A 361 30.63 -32.46 -12.72
C GLY A 361 29.79 -32.80 -13.95
N SER A 362 30.47 -33.06 -15.08
CA SER A 362 30.08 -33.94 -16.21
C SER A 362 28.78 -33.69 -17.02
N ALA A 363 28.99 -33.38 -18.32
CA ALA A 363 28.30 -33.82 -19.55
C ALA A 363 26.76 -33.72 -19.63
N GLU A 364 26.14 -33.16 -20.67
CA GLU A 364 26.31 -33.45 -22.10
C GLU A 364 25.86 -32.25 -22.97
N ASN A 365 26.30 -32.26 -24.22
CA ASN A 365 25.99 -31.27 -25.26
C ASN A 365 24.48 -31.08 -25.44
N ASP A 366 24.01 -29.83 -25.37
CA ASP A 366 22.80 -29.44 -26.11
C ASP A 366 23.04 -28.13 -26.87
N ASP A 367 22.91 -28.25 -28.18
CA ASP A 367 23.15 -27.23 -29.19
C ASP A 367 21.83 -26.46 -29.37
N SER A 368 21.57 -25.52 -28.47
CA SER A 368 20.53 -24.52 -28.66
C SER A 368 21.07 -23.13 -28.32
N SER A 369 21.66 -22.50 -29.34
CA SER A 369 21.73 -21.04 -29.40
C SER A 369 20.31 -20.49 -29.56
N SER A 370 19.57 -20.47 -28.46
CA SER A 370 18.39 -19.61 -28.36
C SER A 370 18.89 -18.19 -28.11
N GLU A 371 18.87 -17.38 -29.16
CA GLU A 371 18.71 -15.93 -29.02
C GLU A 371 17.40 -15.70 -28.27
N GLN A 372 17.41 -15.80 -26.93
CA GLN A 372 16.31 -15.34 -26.10
C GLN A 372 16.28 -13.82 -26.26
N GLU A 373 15.33 -13.34 -27.06
CA GLU A 373 14.97 -11.93 -27.15
C GLU A 373 14.83 -11.37 -25.72
N HIS A 374 15.53 -10.27 -25.46
CA HIS A 374 15.65 -9.66 -24.14
C HIS A 374 14.34 -9.01 -23.70
N GLU A 375 13.37 -9.80 -23.27
CA GLU A 375 12.14 -9.27 -22.67
C GLU A 375 12.49 -8.69 -21.28
N PHE A 376 12.13 -7.43 -21.02
CA PHE A 376 12.39 -6.75 -19.73
C PHE A 376 11.70 -7.42 -18.52
N ASN A 377 10.84 -8.40 -18.77
CA ASN A 377 10.27 -9.34 -17.81
C ASN A 377 9.53 -8.68 -16.65
N SER A 378 8.70 -7.67 -16.91
CA SER A 378 7.86 -7.06 -15.88
C SER A 378 6.58 -7.80 -15.62
N ASN A 379 6.10 -7.69 -14.37
CA ASN A 379 4.77 -8.11 -14.00
C ASN A 379 3.77 -7.08 -14.53
N THR A 380 2.96 -7.49 -15.50
CA THR A 380 2.03 -6.59 -16.19
C THR A 380 0.92 -6.06 -15.28
N TYR A 381 0.60 -6.78 -14.19
CA TYR A 381 -0.45 -6.42 -13.24
C TYR A 381 -0.03 -5.37 -12.21
N THR A 382 1.27 -5.17 -12.00
CA THR A 382 1.79 -4.21 -11.01
C THR A 382 2.62 -3.09 -11.63
N THR A 383 3.01 -3.23 -12.90
CA THR A 383 3.80 -2.21 -13.61
C THR A 383 2.90 -1.16 -14.23
N THR A 384 3.14 0.12 -13.92
CA THR A 384 2.38 1.25 -14.45
C THR A 384 3.16 2.02 -15.51
N VAL A 385 2.45 2.68 -16.43
CA VAL A 385 2.99 3.46 -17.54
C VAL A 385 2.63 4.93 -17.35
N VAL A 386 3.65 5.80 -17.36
CA VAL A 386 3.49 7.25 -17.22
C VAL A 386 4.32 8.00 -18.26
N PHE A 387 4.01 9.27 -18.51
CA PHE A 387 4.88 10.12 -19.34
C PHE A 387 6.23 10.37 -18.65
N CYS A 388 7.30 10.44 -19.45
CA CYS A 388 8.64 10.72 -18.92
C CYS A 388 8.78 12.16 -18.39
N HIS A 389 7.87 13.06 -18.78
CA HIS A 389 7.82 14.46 -18.35
C HIS A 389 6.40 15.04 -18.46
N ALA A 390 5.98 15.86 -17.48
CA ALA A 390 4.64 16.45 -17.42
C ALA A 390 4.30 17.32 -18.66
N SER A 391 5.25 18.09 -19.18
CA SER A 391 5.04 18.88 -20.42
C SER A 391 4.58 18.07 -21.64
N ILE A 392 4.85 16.76 -21.71
CA ILE A 392 4.31 15.90 -22.77
C ILE A 392 2.80 15.70 -22.57
N ARG A 393 2.38 15.44 -21.33
CA ARG A 393 0.98 15.37 -20.95
C ARG A 393 0.27 16.68 -21.27
N ASP A 394 0.84 17.83 -20.91
CA ASP A 394 0.23 19.14 -21.18
C ASP A 394 0.07 19.42 -22.67
N TYR A 395 1.09 19.11 -23.46
CA TYR A 395 1.03 19.24 -24.91
C TYR A 395 -0.09 18.36 -25.49
N LEU A 396 -0.23 17.12 -25.02
CA LEU A 396 -1.27 16.20 -25.50
C LEU A 396 -2.67 16.51 -24.96
N ARG A 397 -2.78 17.15 -23.78
CA ARG A 397 -4.05 17.61 -23.19
C ARG A 397 -4.54 18.95 -23.77
N ASN A 398 -3.72 19.66 -24.55
CA ASN A 398 -4.08 20.95 -25.13
C ASN A 398 -5.13 20.80 -26.26
N PRO A 399 -6.35 21.34 -26.13
CA PRO A 399 -7.40 21.19 -27.15
C PRO A 399 -7.10 21.91 -28.48
N GLY A 400 -6.08 22.78 -28.51
CA GLY A 400 -5.63 23.46 -29.73
C GLY A 400 -4.61 22.66 -30.53
N TYR A 401 -4.08 21.56 -29.96
CA TYR A 401 -3.18 20.65 -30.64
C TYR A 401 -3.92 19.37 -31.02
N GLY A 402 -3.44 18.71 -32.06
CA GLY A 402 -4.04 17.49 -32.58
C GLY A 402 -2.97 16.58 -33.16
N LYS A 403 -3.41 15.56 -33.90
CA LYS A 403 -2.49 14.61 -34.54
C LYS A 403 -1.63 15.29 -35.60
N VAL A 404 -0.39 14.85 -35.71
CA VAL A 404 0.60 15.39 -36.64
C VAL A 404 1.05 14.30 -37.60
N SER A 405 1.07 14.61 -38.90
CA SER A 405 1.56 13.71 -39.93
C SER A 405 2.80 14.27 -40.63
N ALA A 406 3.70 13.38 -41.01
CA ALA A 406 4.87 13.71 -41.81
C ALA A 406 4.60 13.79 -43.33
N GLY A 407 3.40 13.43 -43.79
CA GLY A 407 3.00 13.50 -45.19
C GLY A 407 1.65 12.82 -45.48
N ASP A 408 1.12 12.98 -46.69
CA ASP A 408 -0.21 12.47 -47.06
C ASP A 408 -0.31 10.92 -47.00
N ASP A 409 0.82 10.21 -47.13
CA ASP A 409 0.91 8.75 -47.06
C ASP A 409 1.30 8.21 -45.66
N SER A 410 1.46 9.07 -44.65
CA SER A 410 1.89 8.69 -43.29
C SER A 410 0.74 8.81 -42.28
N THR A 411 0.62 7.83 -41.38
CA THR A 411 -0.40 7.86 -40.33
C THR A 411 -0.11 8.98 -39.32
N PRO A 412 -1.06 9.89 -39.04
CA PRO A 412 -0.87 10.95 -38.07
C PRO A 412 -0.68 10.41 -36.64
N ILE A 413 0.26 10.97 -35.88
CA ILE A 413 0.54 10.62 -34.48
C ILE A 413 0.17 11.79 -33.55
N GLY A 414 -0.52 11.50 -32.45
CA GLY A 414 -0.89 12.46 -31.41
C GLY A 414 -2.27 12.18 -30.82
N VAL A 415 -2.78 13.13 -30.03
CA VAL A 415 -4.06 13.02 -29.34
C VAL A 415 -4.91 14.24 -29.68
N ASP A 416 -6.18 14.01 -30.02
CA ASP A 416 -7.22 15.03 -29.91
C ASP A 416 -7.85 14.83 -28.53
N PHE A 417 -7.50 15.69 -27.57
CA PHE A 417 -7.79 15.44 -26.17
C PHE A 417 -9.28 15.38 -25.85
N VAL A 418 -10.08 16.28 -26.45
CA VAL A 418 -11.53 16.32 -26.22
C VAL A 418 -12.15 15.04 -26.75
N GLN A 419 -11.76 14.65 -27.96
CA GLN A 419 -12.26 13.44 -28.59
C GLN A 419 -11.83 12.17 -27.84
N ALA A 420 -10.56 12.13 -27.39
CA ALA A 420 -10.00 11.03 -26.63
C ALA A 420 -10.70 10.87 -25.27
N SER A 421 -10.95 11.97 -24.55
CA SER A 421 -11.58 11.94 -23.22
C SER A 421 -12.97 11.31 -23.27
N VAL A 422 -13.78 11.67 -24.25
CA VAL A 422 -15.13 11.09 -24.43
C VAL A 422 -15.08 9.64 -24.87
N ASN A 423 -14.15 9.28 -25.75
CA ASN A 423 -13.99 7.91 -26.19
C ASN A 423 -13.55 7.01 -25.03
N THR A 424 -12.58 7.46 -24.23
CA THR A 424 -12.12 6.74 -23.04
C THR A 424 -13.25 6.57 -22.03
N LEU A 425 -14.01 7.63 -21.74
CA LEU A 425 -15.18 7.56 -20.87
C LEU A 425 -16.23 6.58 -21.39
N ASN A 426 -16.58 6.64 -22.69
CA ASN A 426 -17.59 5.75 -23.26
C ASN A 426 -17.13 4.29 -23.23
N VAL A 427 -15.84 4.00 -23.41
CA VAL A 427 -15.29 2.65 -23.19
C VAL A 427 -15.46 2.24 -21.74
N CYS A 428 -15.05 3.06 -20.77
CA CYS A 428 -15.21 2.76 -19.35
C CYS A 428 -16.68 2.52 -18.96
N LEU A 429 -17.59 3.40 -19.38
CA LEU A 429 -19.01 3.25 -19.12
C LEU A 429 -19.62 2.05 -19.84
N SER A 430 -19.15 1.70 -21.03
CA SER A 430 -19.59 0.50 -21.76
C SER A 430 -19.17 -0.78 -21.04
N GLU A 431 -17.93 -0.85 -20.54
CA GLU A 431 -17.45 -1.98 -19.74
C GLU A 431 -18.26 -2.17 -18.46
N ILE A 432 -18.60 -1.06 -17.79
CA ILE A 432 -19.51 -1.10 -16.64
C ILE A 432 -20.89 -1.56 -17.11
N ALA A 433 -21.53 -0.86 -18.06
CA ALA A 433 -22.92 -1.05 -18.50
C ALA A 433 -23.30 -2.46 -18.95
N TYR A 434 -22.35 -3.21 -19.52
CA TYR A 434 -22.65 -4.51 -20.14
C TYR A 434 -21.95 -5.71 -19.48
N GLY A 435 -20.98 -5.50 -18.57
CA GLY A 435 -20.29 -6.57 -17.83
C GLY A 435 -19.43 -7.54 -18.67
N HIS A 436 -19.60 -7.51 -20.00
CA HIS A 436 -18.86 -8.21 -21.04
C HIS A 436 -18.68 -7.26 -22.23
N GLY A 437 -18.12 -6.08 -21.98
CA GLY A 437 -17.68 -5.23 -23.09
C GLY A 437 -16.58 -5.92 -23.91
N PRO A 438 -16.10 -5.30 -24.99
CA PRO A 438 -15.02 -5.90 -25.77
C PRO A 438 -13.73 -6.08 -24.96
N CYS A 439 -13.52 -5.31 -23.88
CA CYS A 439 -12.37 -5.46 -23.00
C CYS A 439 -12.57 -6.60 -21.97
N GLY A 440 -11.48 -7.07 -21.38
CA GLY A 440 -11.46 -8.09 -20.34
C GLY A 440 -11.73 -7.53 -18.93
N SER A 441 -11.39 -8.31 -17.91
CA SER A 441 -11.64 -7.94 -16.51
C SER A 441 -10.78 -6.78 -15.99
N HIS A 442 -9.66 -6.45 -16.64
CA HIS A 442 -8.71 -5.48 -16.08
C HIS A 442 -9.12 -4.04 -16.37
N VAL A 443 -9.57 -3.73 -17.60
CA VAL A 443 -10.06 -2.40 -17.95
C VAL A 443 -11.32 -2.06 -17.16
N ARG A 444 -12.14 -3.06 -16.84
CA ARG A 444 -13.32 -2.88 -16.00
C ARG A 444 -12.98 -2.37 -14.59
N ASN A 445 -11.92 -2.89 -13.96
CA ASN A 445 -11.50 -2.42 -12.65
C ASN A 445 -11.05 -0.95 -12.72
N TYR A 446 -10.21 -0.62 -13.70
CA TYR A 446 -9.83 0.78 -13.97
C TYR A 446 -11.05 1.69 -14.22
N ALA A 447 -12.05 1.19 -14.96
CA ALA A 447 -13.27 1.94 -15.24
C ALA A 447 -14.06 2.24 -13.97
N LEU A 448 -14.19 1.27 -13.05
CA LEU A 448 -14.89 1.46 -11.78
C LEU A 448 -14.22 2.54 -10.91
N ASP A 449 -12.89 2.64 -10.95
CA ASP A 449 -12.12 3.60 -10.17
C ASP A 449 -12.12 5.02 -10.78
N GLU A 450 -12.09 5.15 -12.11
CA GLU A 450 -11.77 6.44 -12.77
C GLU A 450 -12.93 7.10 -13.54
N TRP A 451 -14.09 6.45 -13.70
CA TRP A 451 -15.15 6.96 -14.57
C TRP A 451 -15.69 8.34 -14.14
N VAL A 452 -15.73 8.65 -12.83
CA VAL A 452 -16.20 9.96 -12.32
C VAL A 452 -15.23 11.08 -12.71
N ASN A 453 -13.92 10.85 -12.55
CA ASN A 453 -12.88 11.81 -12.94
C ASN A 453 -12.93 12.08 -14.45
N GLN A 454 -13.10 11.02 -15.26
CA GLN A 454 -13.25 11.15 -16.71
C GLN A 454 -14.53 11.89 -17.11
N LEU A 455 -15.63 11.67 -16.37
CA LEU A 455 -16.88 12.40 -16.57
C LEU A 455 -16.71 13.91 -16.33
N GLU A 456 -15.95 14.29 -15.29
CA GLU A 456 -15.65 15.68 -14.99
C GLU A 456 -14.91 16.36 -16.17
N HIS A 457 -13.90 15.70 -16.74
CA HIS A 457 -13.19 16.18 -17.94
C HIS A 457 -14.14 16.37 -19.13
N VAL A 458 -15.05 15.43 -19.36
CA VAL A 458 -16.05 15.50 -20.43
C VAL A 458 -17.01 16.67 -20.23
N CYS A 459 -17.52 16.86 -19.00
CA CYS A 459 -18.39 17.98 -18.67
C CYS A 459 -17.72 19.33 -18.93
N LYS A 460 -16.42 19.47 -18.61
CA LYS A 460 -15.64 20.71 -18.83
C LYS A 460 -15.55 21.13 -20.30
N TYR A 461 -15.53 20.17 -21.23
CA TYR A 461 -15.44 20.42 -22.67
C TYR A 461 -16.72 20.10 -23.43
N SER A 462 -17.87 20.03 -22.73
CA SER A 462 -19.15 19.66 -23.32
C SER A 462 -19.41 20.39 -24.64
N ASP A 463 -19.22 21.70 -24.72
CA ASP A 463 -19.49 22.49 -25.95
C ASP A 463 -18.69 22.07 -27.19
N LYS A 464 -17.58 21.33 -27.03
CA LYS A 464 -16.69 20.89 -28.12
C LYS A 464 -16.89 19.42 -28.52
N ILE A 465 -17.74 18.69 -27.80
CA ILE A 465 -17.95 17.26 -28.01
C ILE A 465 -19.07 17.06 -29.03
N ASP A 466 -18.88 16.07 -29.90
CA ASP A 466 -19.88 15.68 -30.90
C ASP A 466 -21.19 15.22 -30.25
N GLN A 467 -22.30 15.60 -30.89
CA GLN A 467 -23.65 15.34 -30.40
C GLN A 467 -23.92 13.84 -30.24
N GLN A 468 -23.49 13.02 -31.20
CA GLN A 468 -23.73 11.57 -31.19
C GLN A 468 -23.03 10.90 -30.00
N GLN A 469 -21.85 11.40 -29.63
CA GLN A 469 -21.05 10.81 -28.56
C GLN A 469 -21.59 11.17 -27.18
N LYS A 470 -22.13 12.37 -27.01
CA LYS A 470 -22.86 12.74 -25.80
C LYS A 470 -24.11 11.89 -25.62
N GLU A 471 -24.83 11.63 -26.70
CA GLU A 471 -26.01 10.76 -26.71
C GLU A 471 -25.63 9.34 -26.25
N GLU A 472 -24.51 8.81 -26.77
CA GLU A 472 -23.96 7.52 -26.32
C GLU A 472 -23.61 7.52 -24.83
N THR A 473 -22.90 8.55 -24.32
CA THR A 473 -22.59 8.68 -22.89
C THR A 473 -23.85 8.67 -22.03
N ILE A 474 -24.89 9.42 -22.42
CA ILE A 474 -26.17 9.49 -21.71
C ILE A 474 -26.86 8.12 -21.69
N VAL A 475 -26.87 7.41 -22.82
CA VAL A 475 -27.47 6.06 -22.91
C VAL A 475 -26.75 5.09 -21.98
N LEU A 476 -25.42 5.12 -21.94
CA LEU A 476 -24.64 4.27 -21.03
C LEU A 476 -24.91 4.59 -19.56
N LEU A 477 -24.94 5.87 -19.18
CA LEU A 477 -25.29 6.29 -17.81
C LEU A 477 -26.72 5.86 -17.43
N CYS A 478 -27.67 5.95 -18.35
CA CYS A 478 -29.03 5.44 -18.14
C CYS A 478 -29.02 3.92 -17.94
N GLN A 479 -28.26 3.18 -18.75
CA GLN A 479 -28.14 1.73 -18.61
C GLN A 479 -27.58 1.35 -17.23
N ILE A 480 -26.58 2.08 -16.75
CA ILE A 480 -25.94 1.86 -15.44
C ILE A 480 -26.87 2.17 -14.27
N PHE A 481 -27.51 3.35 -14.26
CA PHE A 481 -28.22 3.81 -13.06
C PHE A 481 -29.72 3.52 -13.07
N LYS A 482 -30.35 3.41 -14.25
CA LYS A 482 -31.79 3.12 -14.36
C LYS A 482 -32.07 1.63 -14.52
N CYS A 483 -31.23 0.93 -15.28
CA CYS A 483 -31.32 -0.52 -15.52
C CYS A 483 -30.19 -1.25 -14.77
N ALA A 484 -29.88 -0.81 -13.55
CA ALA A 484 -28.73 -1.28 -12.80
C ALA A 484 -28.71 -2.80 -12.68
N ASN A 485 -27.68 -3.43 -13.26
CA ASN A 485 -27.29 -4.79 -12.90
C ASN A 485 -26.10 -4.69 -11.94
N LEU A 486 -26.29 -5.05 -10.67
CA LEU A 486 -25.24 -4.92 -9.66
C LEU A 486 -24.02 -5.78 -9.93
N GLU A 487 -24.16 -6.83 -10.72
CA GLU A 487 -23.03 -7.65 -11.18
C GLU A 487 -22.01 -6.81 -11.96
N MET A 488 -22.41 -5.65 -12.50
CA MET A 488 -21.56 -4.66 -13.19
C MET A 488 -20.61 -3.91 -12.26
N PHE A 489 -20.92 -3.84 -10.97
CA PHE A 489 -20.07 -3.23 -9.94
C PHE A 489 -19.33 -4.27 -9.11
N HIS A 490 -19.56 -5.56 -9.37
CA HIS A 490 -18.94 -6.66 -8.63
C HIS A 490 -17.61 -7.08 -9.26
N THR A 491 -16.51 -6.94 -8.52
CA THR A 491 -15.25 -7.63 -8.81
C THR A 491 -15.14 -8.84 -7.87
N ASN A 492 -14.49 -9.93 -8.30
CA ASN A 492 -14.31 -11.13 -7.45
C ASN A 492 -13.48 -10.88 -6.16
N ALA A 493 -13.11 -9.64 -5.85
CA ALA A 493 -12.18 -9.29 -4.77
C ALA A 493 -12.68 -8.28 -3.72
N ALA A 494 -13.73 -7.48 -3.95
CA ALA A 494 -14.36 -6.63 -2.92
C ALA A 494 -15.65 -5.97 -3.43
N PRO A 495 -16.70 -5.80 -2.61
CA PRO A 495 -17.94 -5.12 -3.00
C PRO A 495 -17.89 -3.58 -2.87
N ASP A 496 -16.85 -2.98 -2.29
CA ASP A 496 -16.82 -1.57 -1.86
C ASP A 496 -16.98 -0.42 -2.90
N PRO A 497 -16.81 -0.57 -4.24
CA PRO A 497 -16.82 0.59 -5.16
C PRO A 497 -18.11 1.41 -5.18
N LEU A 498 -19.25 0.83 -4.78
CA LEU A 498 -20.55 1.46 -4.92
C LEU A 498 -20.75 2.70 -4.03
N ILE A 499 -20.11 2.76 -2.86
CA ILE A 499 -20.34 3.84 -1.90
C ILE A 499 -19.61 5.12 -2.32
N GLU A 500 -18.42 4.99 -2.93
CA GLU A 500 -17.52 6.11 -3.17
C GLU A 500 -18.07 7.17 -4.13
N PHE A 501 -18.88 6.76 -5.12
CA PHE A 501 -19.47 7.67 -6.10
C PHE A 501 -20.89 8.14 -5.75
N ILE A 502 -21.50 7.62 -4.67
CA ILE A 502 -22.85 8.04 -4.26
C ILE A 502 -22.75 9.34 -3.46
N ASP A 503 -22.56 10.44 -4.17
CA ASP A 503 -22.48 11.78 -3.59
C ASP A 503 -23.17 12.84 -4.46
N ARG A 504 -23.24 14.07 -3.93
CA ARG A 504 -23.81 15.21 -4.64
C ARG A 504 -22.98 15.66 -5.84
N HIS A 505 -21.67 15.52 -5.80
CA HIS A 505 -20.79 15.98 -6.87
C HIS A 505 -21.05 15.18 -8.16
N THR A 506 -21.12 13.86 -8.03
CA THR A 506 -21.43 12.92 -9.11
C THR A 506 -22.84 13.17 -9.66
N ILE A 507 -23.80 13.47 -8.78
CA ILE A 507 -25.16 13.88 -9.20
C ILE A 507 -25.10 15.13 -10.07
N ASP A 508 -24.39 16.17 -9.63
CA ASP A 508 -24.32 17.45 -10.34
C ASP A 508 -23.69 17.27 -11.73
N LEU A 509 -22.63 16.46 -11.85
CA LEU A 509 -22.01 16.13 -13.14
C LEU A 509 -22.99 15.46 -14.09
N ILE A 510 -23.66 14.38 -13.67
CA ILE A 510 -24.59 13.63 -14.52
C ILE A 510 -25.81 14.48 -14.90
N VAL A 511 -26.39 15.21 -13.94
CA VAL A 511 -27.54 16.08 -14.18
C VAL A 511 -27.17 17.24 -15.12
N SER A 512 -25.95 17.77 -15.06
CA SER A 512 -25.49 18.80 -16.00
C SER A 512 -25.51 18.31 -17.46
N LEU A 513 -25.11 17.05 -17.70
CA LEU A 513 -25.17 16.43 -19.03
C LEU A 513 -26.62 16.19 -19.48
N PHE A 514 -27.49 15.73 -18.57
CA PHE A 514 -28.91 15.55 -18.85
C PHE A 514 -29.61 16.87 -19.20
N ALA A 515 -29.27 17.95 -18.50
CA ALA A 515 -29.89 19.27 -18.67
C ALA A 515 -29.43 19.99 -19.95
N ALA A 516 -28.22 19.73 -20.44
CA ALA A 516 -27.64 20.43 -21.59
C ALA A 516 -28.32 20.16 -22.95
N GLN A 517 -29.31 19.24 -23.04
CA GLN A 517 -29.67 18.60 -24.31
C GLN A 517 -31.17 18.48 -24.68
N ASP A 518 -32.13 19.05 -23.96
CA ASP A 518 -33.53 18.59 -24.12
C ASP A 518 -33.58 17.04 -24.03
N GLY A 519 -32.75 16.44 -23.14
CA GLY A 519 -32.35 15.02 -23.13
C GLY A 519 -33.49 13.99 -23.04
N GLY A 520 -34.72 14.46 -22.94
CA GLY A 520 -35.92 13.69 -23.14
C GLY A 520 -36.26 13.37 -24.62
N ASN A 521 -35.38 13.57 -25.61
CA ASN A 521 -35.61 13.17 -27.01
C ASN A 521 -34.51 12.29 -27.62
N THR A 522 -33.37 12.12 -26.95
CA THR A 522 -32.20 11.37 -27.42
C THR A 522 -32.26 9.89 -27.10
N VAL A 523 -33.03 9.50 -26.08
CA VAL A 523 -33.25 8.11 -25.69
C VAL A 523 -34.60 7.63 -26.24
N ASP A 524 -34.60 6.59 -27.07
CA ASP A 524 -35.84 6.05 -27.66
C ASP A 524 -36.82 5.54 -26.58
N ASN A 525 -36.29 5.02 -25.46
CA ASN A 525 -37.08 4.48 -24.35
C ASN A 525 -37.80 5.59 -23.56
N ILE A 526 -39.14 5.52 -23.53
CA ILE A 526 -40.02 6.48 -22.85
C ILE A 526 -39.75 6.52 -21.33
N ASP A 527 -39.48 5.38 -20.70
CA ASP A 527 -39.30 5.28 -19.25
C ASP A 527 -37.97 5.92 -18.81
N MET A 528 -36.91 5.76 -19.62
CA MET A 528 -35.62 6.42 -19.38
C MET A 528 -35.74 7.94 -19.54
N ARG A 529 -36.46 8.41 -20.56
CA ARG A 529 -36.70 9.84 -20.76
C ARG A 529 -37.45 10.48 -19.60
N GLU A 530 -38.44 9.80 -19.06
CA GLU A 530 -39.19 10.32 -17.91
C GLU A 530 -38.32 10.33 -16.65
N TRP A 531 -37.50 9.29 -16.44
CA TRP A 531 -36.53 9.27 -15.34
C TRP A 531 -35.50 10.40 -15.45
N ILE A 532 -34.95 10.68 -16.64
CA ILE A 532 -34.05 11.82 -16.87
C ILE A 532 -34.72 13.14 -16.47
N ARG A 533 -35.99 13.35 -16.86
CA ARG A 533 -36.74 14.56 -16.48
C ARG A 533 -36.91 14.67 -14.97
N VAL A 534 -37.18 13.57 -14.28
CA VAL A 534 -37.26 13.53 -12.82
C VAL A 534 -35.90 13.89 -12.21
N CYS A 535 -34.78 13.33 -12.69
CA CYS A 535 -33.45 13.68 -12.19
C CYS A 535 -33.08 15.15 -12.41
N ILE A 536 -33.52 15.77 -13.52
CA ILE A 536 -33.31 17.21 -13.74
C ILE A 536 -34.12 18.06 -12.74
N GLN A 537 -35.33 17.64 -12.38
CA GLN A 537 -36.20 18.36 -11.44
C GLN A 537 -35.83 18.12 -9.97
N GLU A 538 -35.44 16.88 -9.65
CA GLU A 538 -35.08 16.38 -8.34
C GLU A 538 -33.76 15.58 -8.44
N PRO A 539 -32.59 16.24 -8.45
CA PRO A 539 -31.28 15.60 -8.65
C PRO A 539 -30.99 14.41 -7.73
N ALA A 540 -31.47 14.47 -6.49
CA ALA A 540 -31.30 13.39 -5.51
C ALA A 540 -31.98 12.06 -5.91
N GLN A 541 -32.89 12.07 -6.89
CA GLN A 541 -33.55 10.85 -7.40
C GLN A 541 -32.65 9.97 -8.26
N LEU A 542 -31.45 10.45 -8.64
CA LEU A 542 -30.55 9.78 -9.57
C LEU A 542 -30.22 8.34 -9.14
N PHE A 543 -29.80 8.15 -7.89
CA PHE A 543 -29.38 6.83 -7.39
C PHE A 543 -30.51 5.97 -6.84
N VAL A 544 -31.77 6.42 -6.88
CA VAL A 544 -32.91 5.67 -6.32
C VAL A 544 -33.11 4.30 -6.98
N PRO A 545 -33.03 4.14 -8.32
CA PRO A 545 -33.19 2.83 -8.92
C PRO A 545 -32.06 1.88 -8.49
N LEU A 546 -30.81 2.36 -8.45
CA LEU A 546 -29.67 1.60 -7.93
C LEU A 546 -29.90 1.18 -6.47
N GLY A 547 -30.27 2.12 -5.58
CA GLY A 547 -30.54 1.83 -4.17
C GLY A 547 -31.68 0.82 -3.97
N ARG A 548 -32.68 0.80 -4.84
CA ARG A 548 -33.76 -0.21 -4.79
C ARG A 548 -33.28 -1.59 -5.22
N GLU A 549 -32.43 -1.67 -6.23
CA GLU A 549 -31.82 -2.94 -6.65
C GLU A 549 -30.92 -3.49 -5.53
N VAL A 550 -30.07 -2.66 -4.92
CA VAL A 550 -29.23 -3.07 -3.76
C VAL A 550 -30.11 -3.49 -2.59
N ALA A 551 -31.17 -2.76 -2.29
CA ALA A 551 -32.11 -3.15 -1.25
C ALA A 551 -32.84 -4.48 -1.56
N SER A 552 -33.07 -4.79 -2.83
CA SER A 552 -33.60 -6.10 -3.25
C SER A 552 -32.58 -7.20 -2.92
N ARG A 553 -31.31 -6.99 -3.27
CA ARG A 553 -30.24 -7.95 -2.96
C ARG A 553 -30.04 -8.13 -1.46
N TRP A 554 -30.23 -7.06 -0.70
CA TRP A 554 -30.18 -7.07 0.76
C TRP A 554 -31.35 -7.79 1.39
N LEU A 555 -32.59 -7.52 0.98
CA LEU A 555 -33.77 -7.89 1.77
C LEU A 555 -34.56 -9.07 1.18
N VAL A 556 -34.33 -9.38 -0.10
CA VAL A 556 -35.04 -10.44 -0.83
C VAL A 556 -34.09 -11.55 -1.24
N ASP A 557 -32.87 -11.22 -1.67
CA ASP A 557 -31.86 -12.21 -2.03
C ASP A 557 -30.86 -12.46 -0.88
N SER A 558 -29.63 -12.84 -1.22
CA SER A 558 -28.62 -13.36 -0.29
C SER A 558 -27.26 -12.68 -0.39
N TRP A 559 -27.24 -11.39 -0.74
CA TRP A 559 -25.97 -10.64 -0.77
C TRP A 559 -25.49 -10.29 0.64
N ASP A 560 -24.23 -9.86 0.74
CA ASP A 560 -23.63 -9.43 2.00
C ASP A 560 -24.48 -8.32 2.66
N PRO A 561 -25.09 -8.58 3.83
CA PRO A 561 -26.05 -7.64 4.42
C PRO A 561 -25.41 -6.31 4.81
N ASP A 562 -24.17 -6.32 5.28
CA ASP A 562 -23.47 -5.13 5.76
C ASP A 562 -23.16 -4.18 4.61
N PHE A 563 -22.55 -4.70 3.54
CA PHE A 563 -22.31 -3.95 2.31
C PHE A 563 -23.57 -3.32 1.74
N CYS A 564 -24.64 -4.13 1.60
CA CYS A 564 -25.87 -3.64 0.99
C CYS A 564 -26.55 -2.59 1.87
N MET A 565 -26.57 -2.79 3.19
CA MET A 565 -27.13 -1.84 4.15
C MET A 565 -26.43 -0.48 4.08
N VAL A 566 -25.09 -0.46 4.07
CA VAL A 566 -24.30 0.78 3.98
C VAL A 566 -24.57 1.51 2.66
N THR A 567 -24.63 0.77 1.55
CA THR A 567 -24.91 1.34 0.22
C THR A 567 -26.33 1.94 0.14
N VAL A 568 -27.34 1.24 0.66
CA VAL A 568 -28.73 1.76 0.70
C VAL A 568 -28.81 2.98 1.63
N CYS A 569 -28.10 2.97 2.75
CA CYS A 569 -27.99 4.12 3.64
C CYS A 569 -27.42 5.33 2.91
N ALA A 570 -26.35 5.17 2.13
CA ALA A 570 -25.75 6.26 1.35
C ALA A 570 -26.77 6.91 0.40
N VAL A 571 -27.58 6.10 -0.31
CA VAL A 571 -28.66 6.60 -1.17
C VAL A 571 -29.71 7.36 -0.35
N VAL A 572 -30.11 6.86 0.82
CA VAL A 572 -31.09 7.52 1.69
C VAL A 572 -30.57 8.86 2.24
N ILE A 573 -29.27 8.95 2.58
CA ILE A 573 -28.62 10.18 3.04
C ILE A 573 -28.62 11.24 1.92
N VAL A 574 -28.22 10.85 0.71
CA VAL A 574 -28.23 11.75 -0.46
C VAL A 574 -29.63 12.24 -0.80
N LEU A 575 -30.64 11.36 -0.68
CA LEU A 575 -32.05 11.74 -0.78
C LEU A 575 -32.50 12.74 0.29
N GLY A 576 -31.98 12.61 1.51
CA GLY A 576 -32.21 13.54 2.61
C GLY A 576 -31.55 14.91 2.40
N GLY A 577 -30.60 15.00 1.47
CA GLY A 577 -29.89 16.22 1.14
C GLY A 577 -28.57 16.42 1.89
N ASP A 578 -27.98 15.35 2.39
CA ASP A 578 -26.62 15.35 2.95
C ASP A 578 -25.69 14.48 2.08
N ASN A 579 -24.38 14.51 2.31
CA ASN A 579 -23.44 13.55 1.69
C ASN A 579 -23.16 12.42 2.69
N PRO A 580 -22.98 11.18 2.24
CA PRO A 580 -22.68 10.07 3.13
C PRO A 580 -21.25 10.19 3.68
N ASP A 581 -21.10 9.98 4.99
CA ASP A 581 -19.79 9.84 5.63
C ASP A 581 -19.41 8.35 5.65
N LEU A 582 -18.24 8.00 5.09
CA LEU A 582 -17.72 6.62 5.00
C LEU A 582 -17.51 5.92 6.36
N ILE A 583 -17.59 6.63 7.49
CA ILE A 583 -17.09 6.18 8.81
C ILE A 583 -18.18 6.09 9.88
N THR A 584 -19.41 6.53 9.63
CA THR A 584 -20.41 6.66 10.71
C THR A 584 -21.41 5.49 10.74
N PRO A 585 -21.32 4.54 11.70
CA PRO A 585 -22.32 3.48 11.84
C PRO A 585 -23.69 4.03 12.27
N LEU A 586 -24.75 3.39 11.78
CA LEU A 586 -26.14 3.67 12.19
C LEU A 586 -26.36 3.16 13.63
N ASP A 587 -26.24 4.06 14.60
CA ASP A 587 -26.21 3.71 16.02
C ASP A 587 -27.57 3.31 16.67
N PRO A 588 -28.75 3.70 16.15
CA PRO A 588 -30.01 3.14 16.64
C PRO A 588 -30.51 2.00 15.74
N VAL A 589 -30.97 0.90 16.35
CA VAL A 589 -31.75 -0.19 15.71
C VAL A 589 -32.84 0.37 14.78
N GLU A 590 -33.56 1.41 15.22
CA GLU A 590 -34.61 2.06 14.42
C GLU A 590 -34.10 2.68 13.12
N ALA A 591 -32.85 3.17 13.08
CA ALA A 591 -32.28 3.73 11.87
C ALA A 591 -32.06 2.64 10.82
N VAL A 592 -31.54 1.48 11.21
CA VAL A 592 -31.39 0.30 10.34
C VAL A 592 -32.75 -0.15 9.80
N LEU A 593 -33.77 -0.22 10.66
CA LEU A 593 -35.14 -0.59 10.26
C LEU A 593 -35.76 0.42 9.31
N ASN A 594 -35.52 1.73 9.51
CA ASN A 594 -36.02 2.77 8.62
C ASN A 594 -35.37 2.69 7.23
N VAL A 595 -34.07 2.41 7.16
CA VAL A 595 -33.35 2.20 5.89
C VAL A 595 -33.90 0.95 5.17
N ALA A 596 -34.12 -0.16 5.90
CA ALA A 596 -34.72 -1.35 5.31
C ALA A 596 -36.16 -1.12 4.80
N ARG A 597 -36.97 -0.38 5.56
CA ARG A 597 -38.37 -0.07 5.21
C ARG A 597 -38.50 0.96 4.08
N TRP A 598 -37.49 1.79 3.83
CA TRP A 598 -37.46 2.71 2.68
C TRP A 598 -37.67 1.96 1.35
N ALA A 599 -37.14 0.74 1.26
CA ALA A 599 -37.23 -0.10 0.07
C ALA A 599 -38.62 -0.71 -0.18
N LYS A 600 -39.48 -0.78 0.86
CA LYS A 600 -40.87 -1.26 0.81
C LYS A 600 -41.04 -2.72 0.34
N PHE A 601 -40.08 -3.59 0.66
CA PHE A 601 -40.23 -5.04 0.49
C PHE A 601 -41.09 -5.65 1.60
N GLU A 602 -41.64 -6.84 1.35
CA GLU A 602 -42.40 -7.59 2.35
C GLU A 602 -41.48 -8.11 3.46
N GLU A 603 -41.87 -7.90 4.72
CA GLU A 603 -41.13 -8.37 5.90
C GLU A 603 -41.33 -9.89 6.09
N ASN A 604 -40.76 -10.69 5.19
CA ASN A 604 -40.81 -12.15 5.17
C ASN A 604 -39.60 -12.79 5.90
N ALA A 605 -39.48 -14.12 5.88
CA ALA A 605 -38.39 -14.83 6.56
C ALA A 605 -36.99 -14.32 6.18
N ARG A 606 -36.76 -14.09 4.88
CA ARG A 606 -35.49 -13.59 4.34
C ARG A 606 -35.19 -12.16 4.79
N TRP A 607 -36.22 -11.30 4.75
CA TRP A 607 -36.11 -9.92 5.23
C TRP A 607 -35.65 -9.88 6.70
N HIS A 608 -36.32 -10.66 7.56
CA HIS A 608 -35.97 -10.73 8.98
C HIS A 608 -34.58 -11.33 9.22
N HIS A 609 -34.17 -12.31 8.41
CA HIS A 609 -32.83 -12.90 8.47
C HIS A 609 -31.75 -11.84 8.19
N ASN A 610 -31.85 -11.15 7.05
CA ASN A 610 -30.82 -10.21 6.61
C ASN A 610 -30.75 -8.96 7.50
N VAL A 611 -31.90 -8.46 8.00
CA VAL A 611 -31.93 -7.39 9.01
C VAL A 611 -31.32 -7.85 10.34
N GLY A 612 -31.63 -9.07 10.78
CA GLY A 612 -31.05 -9.66 11.99
C GLY A 612 -29.52 -9.81 11.89
N ALA A 613 -29.01 -10.18 10.72
CA ALA A 613 -27.57 -10.25 10.45
C ALA A 613 -26.89 -8.87 10.58
N CYS A 614 -27.43 -7.81 9.97
CA CYS A 614 -26.90 -6.44 10.12
C CYS A 614 -26.91 -5.96 11.58
N LEU A 615 -28.01 -6.21 12.30
CA LEU A 615 -28.12 -5.83 13.72
C LEU A 615 -27.08 -6.55 14.58
N SER A 616 -26.77 -7.82 14.24
CA SER A 616 -25.68 -8.55 14.88
C SER A 616 -24.32 -7.90 14.62
N SER A 617 -24.02 -7.52 13.37
CA SER A 617 -22.78 -6.85 13.01
C SER A 617 -22.61 -5.50 13.71
N LEU A 618 -23.71 -4.78 13.96
CA LEU A 618 -23.75 -3.53 14.72
C LEU A 618 -23.75 -3.72 16.25
N GLY A 619 -23.68 -4.95 16.75
CA GLY A 619 -23.63 -5.27 18.18
C GLY A 619 -24.99 -5.23 18.91
N HIS A 620 -26.10 -5.07 18.18
CA HIS A 620 -27.45 -5.10 18.74
C HIS A 620 -27.98 -6.54 18.86
N PHE A 621 -27.31 -7.37 19.67
CA PHE A 621 -27.56 -8.82 19.73
C PHE A 621 -28.99 -9.22 20.12
N ASP A 622 -29.63 -8.50 21.05
CA ASP A 622 -30.99 -8.84 21.47
C ASP A 622 -32.01 -8.63 20.33
N ALA A 623 -31.89 -7.53 19.60
CA ALA A 623 -32.73 -7.25 18.43
C ALA A 623 -32.41 -8.22 17.29
N ALA A 624 -31.14 -8.58 17.08
CA ALA A 624 -30.74 -9.60 16.12
C ALA A 624 -31.40 -10.96 16.44
N ILE A 625 -31.39 -11.40 17.70
CA ILE A 625 -32.04 -12.64 18.14
C ILE A 625 -33.55 -12.60 17.88
N GLU A 626 -34.22 -11.48 18.15
CA GLU A 626 -35.66 -11.34 17.88
C GLU A 626 -35.97 -11.53 16.39
N HIS A 627 -35.24 -10.83 15.51
CA HIS A 627 -35.42 -10.93 14.07
C HIS A 627 -35.03 -12.31 13.51
N LEU A 628 -33.93 -12.91 13.96
CA LEU A 628 -33.50 -14.25 13.52
C LEU A 628 -34.47 -15.35 13.98
N ASN A 629 -35.00 -15.27 15.21
CA ASN A 629 -36.04 -16.21 15.65
C ASN A 629 -37.35 -16.03 14.89
N HIS A 630 -37.70 -14.78 14.54
CA HIS A 630 -38.86 -14.52 13.69
C HIS A 630 -38.68 -15.15 12.30
N ALA A 631 -37.49 -14.99 11.70
CA ALA A 631 -37.14 -15.64 10.44
C ALA A 631 -37.25 -17.17 10.53
N LEU A 632 -36.71 -17.80 11.58
CA LEU A 632 -36.82 -19.25 11.81
C LEU A 632 -38.27 -19.72 12.01
N ALA A 633 -39.11 -18.92 12.64
CA ALA A 633 -40.52 -19.24 12.85
C ALA A 633 -41.33 -19.20 11.54
N LEU A 634 -40.94 -18.34 10.60
CA LEU A 634 -41.53 -18.25 9.26
C LEU A 634 -41.00 -19.36 8.35
N GLU A 635 -39.67 -19.51 8.28
CA GLU A 635 -38.99 -20.51 7.47
C GLU A 635 -37.75 -21.06 8.20
N PRO A 636 -37.78 -22.32 8.66
CA PRO A 636 -36.63 -22.95 9.29
C PRO A 636 -35.51 -23.21 8.28
N THR A 637 -34.54 -22.31 8.19
CA THR A 637 -33.36 -22.46 7.33
C THR A 637 -32.07 -22.56 8.16
N TRP A 638 -31.10 -23.30 7.66
CA TRP A 638 -29.80 -23.45 8.34
C TRP A 638 -28.96 -22.16 8.28
N ASP A 639 -29.18 -21.29 7.29
CA ASP A 639 -28.53 -19.98 7.18
C ASP A 639 -28.84 -19.10 8.39
N VAL A 640 -30.12 -19.08 8.80
CA VAL A 640 -30.56 -18.33 9.97
C VAL A 640 -30.03 -18.98 11.25
N LYS A 641 -30.01 -20.32 11.34
CA LYS A 641 -29.39 -21.03 12.49
C LYS A 641 -27.91 -20.71 12.64
N ARG A 642 -27.17 -20.65 11.54
CA ARG A 642 -25.75 -20.27 11.50
C ARG A 642 -25.56 -18.88 12.09
N ASP A 643 -26.33 -17.90 11.62
CA ASP A 643 -26.17 -16.52 12.09
C ASP A 643 -26.65 -16.35 13.53
N LEU A 644 -27.67 -17.10 13.96
CA LEU A 644 -28.06 -17.17 15.38
C LEU A 644 -26.95 -17.80 16.25
N ALA A 645 -26.27 -18.84 15.75
CA ALA A 645 -25.12 -19.45 16.45
C ALA A 645 -23.95 -18.46 16.61
N LYS A 646 -23.72 -17.59 15.61
CA LYS A 646 -22.77 -16.47 15.73
C LYS A 646 -23.21 -15.45 16.77
N VAL A 647 -24.49 -15.10 16.82
CA VAL A 647 -25.00 -14.17 17.84
C VAL A 647 -24.82 -14.75 19.24
N TYR A 648 -25.19 -16.01 19.47
CA TYR A 648 -24.95 -16.67 20.77
C TYR A 648 -23.48 -16.77 21.13
N TRP A 649 -22.62 -17.06 20.14
CA TRP A 649 -21.18 -17.03 20.35
C TRP A 649 -20.70 -15.63 20.77
N ASN A 650 -21.18 -14.58 20.09
CA ASN A 650 -20.85 -13.20 20.42
C ASN A 650 -21.35 -12.78 21.82
N GLN A 651 -22.45 -13.38 22.32
CA GLN A 651 -22.98 -13.19 23.67
C GLN A 651 -22.33 -14.10 24.74
N GLY A 652 -21.36 -14.94 24.40
CA GLY A 652 -20.71 -15.86 25.35
C GLY A 652 -21.51 -17.14 25.66
N GLN A 653 -22.65 -17.37 25.00
CA GLN A 653 -23.48 -18.57 25.15
C GLN A 653 -22.92 -19.72 24.28
N LEU A 654 -21.78 -20.26 24.71
CA LEU A 654 -21.00 -21.21 23.90
C LEU A 654 -21.70 -22.56 23.67
N ASP A 655 -22.41 -23.09 24.67
CA ASP A 655 -23.11 -24.38 24.55
C ASP A 655 -24.25 -24.31 23.51
N ASP A 656 -25.06 -23.25 23.57
CA ASP A 656 -26.15 -23.00 22.61
C ASP A 656 -25.60 -22.80 21.19
N SER A 657 -24.48 -22.07 21.08
CA SER A 657 -23.76 -21.92 19.81
C SER A 657 -23.24 -23.25 19.26
N VAL A 658 -22.57 -24.08 20.08
CA VAL A 658 -22.05 -25.41 19.66
C VAL A 658 -23.19 -26.28 19.13
N GLN A 659 -24.32 -26.29 19.83
CA GLN A 659 -25.47 -27.10 19.42
C GLN A 659 -25.94 -26.69 18.03
N LEU A 660 -26.18 -25.40 17.80
CA LEU A 660 -26.63 -24.90 16.49
C LEU A 660 -25.60 -25.18 15.39
N TRP A 661 -24.31 -24.98 15.66
CA TRP A 661 -23.25 -25.27 14.68
C TRP A 661 -23.16 -26.75 14.32
N ARG A 662 -23.33 -27.66 15.30
CA ARG A 662 -23.39 -29.11 15.04
C ARG A 662 -24.62 -29.50 14.21
N GLU A 663 -25.76 -28.87 14.47
CA GLU A 663 -26.96 -29.07 13.66
C GLU A 663 -26.76 -28.60 12.20
N CYS A 664 -26.05 -27.49 12.00
CA CYS A 664 -25.67 -27.01 10.67
C CYS A 664 -24.70 -27.99 9.98
N GLU A 665 -23.64 -28.44 10.68
CA GLU A 665 -22.63 -29.37 10.14
C GLU A 665 -23.27 -30.69 9.67
N ALA A 666 -24.14 -31.28 10.49
CA ALA A 666 -24.79 -32.55 10.18
C ALA A 666 -25.64 -32.45 8.91
N GLN A 667 -26.34 -31.34 8.71
CA GLN A 667 -27.15 -31.09 7.52
C GLN A 667 -26.29 -30.93 6.26
N TYR A 668 -25.19 -30.17 6.33
CA TYR A 668 -24.27 -30.02 5.20
C TYR A 668 -23.58 -31.34 4.82
N THR A 669 -23.18 -32.12 5.82
CA THR A 669 -22.62 -33.45 5.61
C THR A 669 -23.65 -34.38 4.95
N GLN A 670 -24.92 -34.31 5.37
CA GLN A 670 -26.01 -35.05 4.73
C GLN A 670 -26.23 -34.61 3.28
N LEU A 671 -26.28 -33.30 3.01
CA LEU A 671 -26.48 -32.76 1.67
C LEU A 671 -25.37 -33.19 0.69
N LEU A 672 -24.11 -33.19 1.14
CA LEU A 672 -22.99 -33.71 0.34
C LEU A 672 -23.06 -35.22 0.11
N ALA A 673 -23.60 -35.99 1.07
CA ALA A 673 -23.79 -37.43 0.91
C ALA A 673 -24.94 -37.77 -0.04
N GLU A 674 -25.95 -36.90 -0.14
CA GLU A 674 -27.10 -37.05 -1.02
C GLU A 674 -26.79 -36.62 -2.48
N ASN A 675 -25.93 -35.61 -2.68
CA ASN A 675 -25.51 -35.09 -4.00
C ASN A 675 -24.42 -35.93 -4.71
N ASN A 676 -24.52 -37.27 -4.67
CA ASN A 676 -23.57 -38.20 -5.29
C ASN A 676 -23.80 -38.45 -6.81
N ASN A 677 -24.44 -37.53 -7.53
CA ASN A 677 -24.70 -37.66 -8.97
C ASN A 677 -23.58 -36.99 -9.79
N ASP A 678 -23.14 -37.63 -10.88
CA ASP A 678 -22.05 -37.17 -11.76
C ASP A 678 -22.50 -36.10 -12.81
N ASP A 679 -23.54 -35.32 -12.52
CA ASP A 679 -24.01 -34.25 -13.42
C ASP A 679 -23.25 -32.94 -13.17
N GLU A 680 -22.97 -32.17 -14.22
CA GLU A 680 -22.16 -30.93 -14.16
C GLU A 680 -22.76 -29.84 -13.25
N ILE A 681 -24.09 -29.76 -13.14
CA ILE A 681 -24.79 -28.88 -12.19
C ILE A 681 -24.59 -29.36 -10.74
N ALA A 682 -24.55 -30.68 -10.53
CA ALA A 682 -24.32 -31.26 -9.21
C ALA A 682 -22.88 -31.04 -8.73
N GLU A 683 -21.89 -30.88 -9.63
CA GLU A 683 -20.51 -30.54 -9.24
C GLU A 683 -20.38 -29.13 -8.65
N LEU A 684 -21.05 -28.13 -9.21
CA LEU A 684 -21.07 -26.76 -8.68
C LEU A 684 -21.77 -26.69 -7.31
N GLU A 685 -22.95 -27.30 -7.20
CA GLU A 685 -23.69 -27.37 -5.93
C GLU A 685 -22.90 -28.12 -4.85
N LYS A 686 -22.16 -29.17 -5.25
CA LYS A 686 -21.27 -29.91 -4.36
C LYS A 686 -20.08 -29.08 -3.93
N ALA A 687 -19.44 -28.33 -4.81
CA ALA A 687 -18.34 -27.43 -4.46
C ALA A 687 -18.80 -26.33 -3.48
N GLU A 688 -19.96 -25.73 -3.72
CA GLU A 688 -20.53 -24.73 -2.81
C GLU A 688 -20.86 -25.33 -1.43
N ALA A 689 -21.48 -26.52 -1.40
CA ALA A 689 -21.76 -27.23 -0.17
C ALA A 689 -20.48 -27.64 0.58
N GLN A 690 -19.41 -28.01 -0.13
CA GLN A 690 -18.09 -28.28 0.45
C GLN A 690 -17.52 -27.03 1.12
N GLY A 691 -17.57 -25.87 0.47
CA GLY A 691 -17.04 -24.64 1.05
C GLY A 691 -17.83 -24.14 2.25
N ARG A 692 -19.15 -24.26 2.21
CA ARG A 692 -20.01 -23.99 3.37
C ARG A 692 -19.73 -24.92 4.55
N LEU A 693 -19.52 -26.22 4.28
CA LEU A 693 -19.15 -27.19 5.31
C LEU A 693 -17.76 -26.92 5.88
N SER A 694 -16.79 -26.54 5.05
CA SER A 694 -15.44 -26.14 5.45
C SER A 694 -15.49 -24.98 6.45
N LYS A 695 -16.26 -23.93 6.12
CA LYS A 695 -16.50 -22.80 7.02
C LYS A 695 -17.10 -23.25 8.36
N VAL A 696 -18.19 -24.02 8.34
CA VAL A 696 -18.85 -24.51 9.57
C VAL A 696 -17.89 -25.30 10.45
N ARG A 697 -17.05 -26.15 9.86
CA ARG A 697 -16.05 -26.94 10.59
C ARG A 697 -14.94 -26.07 11.19
N ASN A 698 -14.52 -25.01 10.50
CA ASN A 698 -13.58 -24.02 11.08
C ASN A 698 -14.18 -23.27 12.27
N GLU A 699 -15.46 -22.87 12.18
CA GLU A 699 -16.16 -22.18 13.27
C GLU A 699 -16.33 -23.11 14.49
N LEU A 700 -16.69 -24.39 14.25
CA LEU A 700 -16.70 -25.42 15.31
C LEU A 700 -15.31 -25.60 15.93
N GLY A 701 -14.27 -25.74 15.10
CA GLY A 701 -12.89 -25.87 15.56
C GLY A 701 -12.50 -24.73 16.50
N SER A 702 -12.81 -23.51 16.10
CA SER A 702 -12.61 -22.29 16.89
C SER A 702 -13.38 -22.38 18.22
N LEU A 703 -14.68 -22.65 18.19
CA LEU A 703 -15.51 -22.73 19.38
C LEU A 703 -14.98 -23.77 20.40
N TYR A 704 -14.43 -24.90 19.95
CA TYR A 704 -13.76 -25.87 20.84
C TYR A 704 -12.43 -25.38 21.42
N ILE A 705 -11.69 -24.53 20.72
CA ILE A 705 -10.56 -23.83 21.34
C ILE A 705 -11.08 -23.01 22.52
N GLN A 706 -12.19 -22.30 22.38
CA GLN A 706 -12.75 -21.49 23.48
C GLN A 706 -13.22 -22.33 24.66
N LEU A 707 -13.73 -23.53 24.39
CA LEU A 707 -14.10 -24.52 25.41
C LEU A 707 -12.91 -25.27 26.03
N GLY A 708 -11.71 -25.13 25.47
CA GLY A 708 -10.48 -25.82 25.93
C GLY A 708 -10.35 -27.26 25.49
N ASP A 709 -11.17 -27.69 24.53
CA ASP A 709 -11.12 -29.03 23.96
C ASP A 709 -10.26 -29.04 22.68
N TYR A 710 -8.94 -29.04 22.87
CA TYR A 710 -7.98 -29.07 21.77
C TYR A 710 -8.08 -30.33 20.89
N SER A 711 -8.61 -31.43 21.42
CA SER A 711 -8.82 -32.65 20.66
C SER A 711 -9.94 -32.47 19.64
N ASN A 712 -11.09 -31.94 20.07
CA ASN A 712 -12.19 -31.62 19.16
C ASN A 712 -11.84 -30.46 18.23
N ALA A 713 -11.12 -29.43 18.71
CA ALA A 713 -10.62 -28.36 17.84
C ALA A 713 -9.77 -28.92 16.69
N THR A 714 -8.75 -29.74 17.02
CA THR A 714 -7.89 -30.40 16.02
C THR A 714 -8.72 -31.25 15.07
N HIS A 715 -9.68 -32.03 15.58
CA HIS A 715 -10.54 -32.87 14.76
C HIS A 715 -11.32 -32.06 13.71
N TRP A 716 -11.99 -30.99 14.13
CA TRP A 716 -12.84 -30.20 13.23
C TRP A 716 -12.05 -29.42 12.19
N PHE A 717 -10.93 -28.81 12.56
CA PHE A 717 -10.07 -28.17 11.56
C PHE A 717 -9.44 -29.19 10.61
N MET A 718 -9.01 -30.36 11.07
CA MET A 718 -8.52 -31.41 10.17
C MET A 718 -9.60 -31.91 9.22
N ALA A 719 -10.85 -32.04 9.70
CA ALA A 719 -12.01 -32.39 8.87
C ALA A 719 -12.38 -31.29 7.87
N SER A 720 -12.04 -30.03 8.18
CA SER A 720 -12.15 -28.90 7.25
C SER A 720 -11.08 -28.95 6.16
N ILE A 721 -9.81 -29.14 6.56
CA ILE A 721 -8.66 -29.28 5.64
C ILE A 721 -8.86 -30.44 4.65
N GLU A 722 -9.55 -31.51 5.07
CA GLU A 722 -9.89 -32.65 4.21
C GLU A 722 -10.86 -32.34 3.08
N LEU A 723 -11.59 -31.21 3.15
CA LEU A 723 -12.45 -30.73 2.07
C LEU A 723 -11.65 -30.02 0.98
N PHE A 724 -10.43 -29.55 1.29
CA PHE A 724 -9.54 -28.83 0.36
C PHE A 724 -10.17 -27.58 -0.27
N ASP A 725 -10.94 -26.84 0.51
CA ASP A 725 -11.49 -25.55 0.09
C ASP A 725 -10.43 -24.45 0.21
N MET A 726 -10.10 -23.77 -0.90
CA MET A 726 -9.06 -22.75 -0.94
C MET A 726 -9.33 -21.52 -0.06
N VAL A 727 -10.59 -21.19 0.18
CA VAL A 727 -10.97 -19.98 0.92
C VAL A 727 -10.66 -20.11 2.41
N TYR A 728 -10.62 -21.35 2.92
CA TYR A 728 -10.61 -21.61 4.36
C TYR A 728 -9.47 -22.53 4.83
N ILE A 729 -8.66 -23.07 3.91
CA ILE A 729 -7.64 -24.08 4.23
C ILE A 729 -6.42 -23.50 4.95
N ASP A 730 -5.96 -22.30 4.61
CA ASP A 730 -4.87 -21.59 5.28
C ASP A 730 -5.18 -21.31 6.74
N ASP A 731 -6.33 -20.69 7.00
CA ASP A 731 -6.77 -20.36 8.35
C ASP A 731 -6.88 -21.64 9.19
N ALA A 732 -7.47 -22.70 8.62
CA ALA A 732 -7.57 -24.00 9.28
C ALA A 732 -6.19 -24.61 9.56
N VAL A 733 -5.26 -24.58 8.61
CA VAL A 733 -3.89 -25.11 8.77
C VAL A 733 -3.15 -24.34 9.87
N SER A 734 -3.21 -23.01 9.84
CA SER A 734 -2.58 -22.13 10.84
C SER A 734 -3.13 -22.44 12.24
N LEU A 735 -4.45 -22.48 12.39
CA LEU A 735 -5.11 -22.76 13.67
C LEU A 735 -4.80 -24.18 14.18
N VAL A 736 -4.76 -25.21 13.32
CA VAL A 736 -4.35 -26.56 13.73
C VAL A 736 -2.93 -26.56 14.26
N ILE A 737 -1.99 -25.91 13.58
CA ILE A 737 -0.60 -25.84 14.04
C ILE A 737 -0.54 -25.19 15.43
N ARG A 738 -1.26 -24.10 15.65
CA ARG A 738 -1.34 -23.42 16.94
C ARG A 738 -1.98 -24.28 18.03
N VAL A 739 -3.07 -24.99 17.73
CA VAL A 739 -3.71 -25.95 18.66
C VAL A 739 -2.75 -27.07 19.03
N LEU A 740 -2.05 -27.65 18.05
CA LEU A 740 -1.09 -28.74 18.28
C LEU A 740 0.02 -28.27 19.21
N ILE A 741 0.58 -27.09 18.99
CA ILE A 741 1.60 -26.49 19.85
C ILE A 741 1.06 -26.30 21.27
N ALA A 742 -0.15 -25.75 21.44
CA ALA A 742 -0.75 -25.52 22.76
C ALA A 742 -1.06 -26.82 23.53
N SER A 743 -1.26 -27.95 22.84
CA SER A 743 -1.75 -29.21 23.43
C SER A 743 -0.74 -30.05 24.24
N GLN A 744 0.49 -29.58 24.47
CA GLN A 744 1.59 -30.23 25.24
C GLN A 744 2.02 -31.65 24.81
N HIS A 745 1.37 -32.28 23.82
CA HIS A 745 1.70 -33.60 23.29
C HIS A 745 2.47 -33.49 21.97
N SER A 746 3.60 -34.21 21.84
CA SER A 746 4.54 -34.26 20.69
C SER A 746 4.01 -33.66 19.37
N PRO A 747 4.08 -32.33 19.19
CA PRO A 747 3.34 -31.65 18.12
C PRO A 747 4.03 -31.78 16.77
N HIS A 748 5.35 -31.95 16.77
CA HIS A 748 6.20 -31.83 15.59
C HIS A 748 5.88 -32.87 14.50
N GLU A 749 5.65 -34.13 14.88
CA GLU A 749 5.35 -35.19 13.90
C GLU A 749 4.01 -34.91 13.21
N ARG A 750 2.99 -34.49 13.97
CA ARG A 750 1.68 -34.13 13.42
C ARG A 750 1.76 -32.90 12.52
N ILE A 751 2.54 -31.89 12.89
CA ILE A 751 2.77 -30.70 12.05
C ILE A 751 3.42 -31.11 10.72
N ILE A 752 4.47 -31.94 10.74
CA ILE A 752 5.11 -32.40 9.51
C ILE A 752 4.16 -33.25 8.65
N GLN A 753 3.40 -34.16 9.27
CA GLN A 753 2.39 -34.96 8.57
C GLN A 753 1.32 -34.07 7.91
N LEU A 754 0.88 -33.00 8.58
CA LEU A 754 -0.04 -32.02 8.03
C LEU A 754 0.56 -31.31 6.81
N LEU A 755 1.78 -30.77 6.94
CA LEU A 755 2.46 -30.06 5.84
C LEU A 755 2.69 -30.97 4.63
N GLN A 756 3.07 -32.24 4.85
CA GLN A 756 3.21 -33.23 3.79
C GLN A 756 1.87 -33.64 3.16
N LYS A 757 0.78 -33.68 3.95
CA LYS A 757 -0.57 -33.96 3.45
C LYS A 757 -1.05 -32.88 2.48
N ILE A 758 -0.81 -31.60 2.79
CA ILE A 758 -1.20 -30.49 1.91
C ILE A 758 -0.24 -30.31 0.72
N GLU A 759 1.02 -30.77 0.82
CA GLU A 759 1.99 -30.73 -0.27
C GLU A 759 1.53 -31.54 -1.50
N LEU A 760 0.91 -32.72 -1.29
CA LEU A 760 0.59 -33.70 -2.33
C LEU A 760 -0.55 -33.28 -3.26
N LYS A 761 -1.13 -32.08 -3.09
CA LYS A 761 -2.27 -31.61 -3.87
C LYS A 761 -1.95 -30.31 -4.62
N THR A 762 -1.99 -30.42 -5.94
CA THR A 762 -1.97 -29.29 -6.87
C THR A 762 -3.40 -28.85 -7.14
N TRP A 763 -3.68 -27.56 -6.97
CA TRP A 763 -4.93 -26.95 -7.38
C TRP A 763 -4.70 -26.23 -8.72
N TYR A 764 -5.59 -26.45 -9.70
CA TYR A 764 -5.63 -25.82 -11.03
C TYR A 764 -4.24 -25.48 -11.62
N ASP A 765 -3.58 -26.44 -12.25
CA ASP A 765 -2.31 -26.38 -13.02
C ASP A 765 -1.10 -25.57 -12.49
N TRP A 766 -1.20 -24.74 -11.44
CA TRP A 766 -0.20 -23.68 -11.22
C TRP A 766 0.14 -23.34 -9.77
N ASP A 767 -0.61 -23.68 -8.71
CA ASP A 767 -0.19 -23.35 -7.33
C ASP A 767 -0.28 -24.53 -6.34
N ASN A 768 0.82 -24.75 -5.62
CA ASN A 768 0.95 -25.76 -4.56
C ASN A 768 0.34 -25.22 -3.26
N CYS A 769 -0.58 -25.95 -2.64
CA CYS A 769 -1.25 -25.53 -1.39
C CYS A 769 -0.25 -25.17 -0.28
N LEU A 770 0.87 -25.88 -0.18
CA LEU A 770 1.94 -25.58 0.77
C LEU A 770 2.62 -24.22 0.48
N PHE A 771 2.83 -23.89 -0.79
CA PHE A 771 3.41 -22.60 -1.18
C PHE A 771 2.46 -21.46 -0.86
N TRP A 772 1.15 -21.69 -1.03
CA TRP A 772 0.13 -20.73 -0.67
C TRP A 772 0.06 -20.51 0.84
N VAL A 773 0.12 -21.57 1.66
CA VAL A 773 0.25 -21.42 3.13
C VAL A 773 1.51 -20.65 3.50
N PHE A 774 2.66 -20.93 2.88
CA PHE A 774 3.88 -20.15 3.11
C PHE A 774 3.70 -18.67 2.70
N GLU A 775 2.96 -18.42 1.61
CA GLU A 775 2.70 -17.08 1.09
C GLU A 775 1.77 -16.28 2.00
N HIS A 776 0.64 -16.86 2.40
CA HIS A 776 -0.36 -16.25 3.26
C HIS A 776 0.25 -15.85 4.62
N ASN A 777 1.12 -16.71 5.17
CA ASN A 777 1.94 -16.44 6.36
C ASN A 777 2.99 -15.33 6.17
N SER A 778 3.17 -14.82 4.96
CA SER A 778 3.99 -13.63 4.72
C SER A 778 3.15 -12.39 4.39
N GLN A 779 1.83 -12.56 4.24
CA GLN A 779 0.86 -11.53 3.86
C GLN A 779 0.01 -11.02 5.03
N ASN A 780 -0.36 -11.88 5.99
CA ASN A 780 -1.17 -11.45 7.13
C ASN A 780 -0.38 -10.53 8.07
N TRP A 781 -0.87 -9.31 8.23
CA TRP A 781 -0.17 -8.15 8.79
C TRP A 781 -0.60 -7.84 10.23
N HIS A 782 -1.83 -8.22 10.61
CA HIS A 782 -2.36 -8.18 11.97
C HIS A 782 -1.74 -9.21 12.90
N ILE A 783 -1.13 -10.23 12.31
CA ILE A 783 -0.61 -11.36 13.01
C ILE A 783 0.90 -11.15 13.13
N TRP A 784 1.39 -10.94 14.36
CA TRP A 784 2.81 -10.86 14.70
C TRP A 784 3.58 -12.18 14.39
N ASP A 785 2.98 -13.10 13.63
CA ASP A 785 3.32 -14.52 13.47
C ASP A 785 4.10 -14.83 12.18
N ASN A 786 4.39 -13.82 11.34
CA ASN A 786 5.15 -14.01 10.10
C ASN A 786 6.60 -14.49 10.34
N THR A 787 7.10 -14.44 11.59
CA THR A 787 8.37 -15.04 12.01
C THR A 787 8.22 -16.38 12.75
N GLN A 788 7.04 -16.67 13.31
CA GLN A 788 6.85 -17.84 14.16
C GLN A 788 6.57 -19.10 13.35
N LEU A 789 5.70 -19.04 12.34
CA LEU A 789 5.40 -20.21 11.52
C LEU A 789 6.64 -20.75 10.79
N PRO A 790 7.49 -19.91 10.16
CA PRO A 790 8.77 -20.38 9.62
C PRO A 790 9.67 -21.05 10.68
N LEU A 791 9.72 -20.52 11.91
CA LEU A 791 10.47 -21.13 13.02
C LEU A 791 9.84 -22.47 13.47
N ILE A 792 8.52 -22.55 13.59
CA ILE A 792 7.77 -23.77 13.91
C ILE A 792 8.06 -24.85 12.88
N PHE A 793 8.05 -24.50 11.59
CA PHE A 793 8.38 -25.42 10.50
C PHE A 793 9.81 -25.91 10.60
N ALA A 794 10.78 -25.01 10.83
CA ALA A 794 12.19 -25.36 10.94
C ALA A 794 12.48 -26.26 12.15
N VAL A 795 11.92 -25.93 13.32
CA VAL A 795 12.07 -26.73 14.54
C VAL A 795 11.40 -28.10 14.39
N SER A 796 10.18 -28.16 13.87
CA SER A 796 9.48 -29.42 13.65
C SER A 796 10.22 -30.28 12.61
N ALA A 797 10.73 -29.67 11.55
CA ALA A 797 11.56 -30.35 10.57
C ALA A 797 12.86 -30.88 11.19
N LYS A 798 13.52 -30.12 12.06
CA LYS A 798 14.71 -30.60 12.80
C LYS A 798 14.40 -31.80 13.68
N ARG A 799 13.36 -31.71 14.52
CA ARG A 799 12.95 -32.78 15.45
C ARG A 799 12.52 -34.06 14.72
N CYS A 800 11.98 -33.92 13.51
CA CYS A 800 11.55 -35.04 12.67
C CYS A 800 12.56 -35.43 11.57
N ASN A 801 13.78 -34.87 11.56
CA ASN A 801 14.82 -35.14 10.57
C ASN A 801 14.40 -34.86 9.09
N ASN A 802 13.64 -33.78 8.87
CA ASN A 802 13.09 -33.33 7.59
C ASN A 802 13.61 -31.94 7.13
N LEU A 803 14.77 -31.49 7.63
CA LEU A 803 15.34 -30.18 7.26
C LEU A 803 15.61 -30.06 5.74
N GLN A 804 16.15 -31.11 5.12
CA GLN A 804 16.43 -31.12 3.68
C GLN A 804 15.15 -31.03 2.84
N TRP A 805 14.06 -31.63 3.33
CA TRP A 805 12.75 -31.53 2.70
C TRP A 805 12.26 -30.08 2.74
N LEU A 806 12.32 -29.41 3.90
CA LEU A 806 11.90 -28.02 4.04
C LEU A 806 12.73 -27.06 3.18
N GLU A 807 14.06 -27.26 3.11
CA GLU A 807 14.95 -26.50 2.23
C GLU A 807 14.50 -26.58 0.76
N CYS A 808 14.24 -27.80 0.28
CA CYS A 808 13.75 -28.06 -1.07
C CYS A 808 12.40 -27.36 -1.34
N LYS A 809 11.50 -27.32 -0.35
CA LYS A 809 10.21 -26.61 -0.51
C LYS A 809 10.37 -25.11 -0.63
N TYR A 810 11.23 -24.48 0.18
CA TYR A 810 11.50 -23.05 0.02
C TYR A 810 12.16 -22.74 -1.33
N GLN A 811 13.12 -23.54 -1.78
CA GLN A 811 13.75 -23.38 -3.09
C GLN A 811 12.73 -23.52 -4.23
N GLY A 812 11.84 -24.51 -4.16
CA GLY A 812 10.75 -24.69 -5.11
C GLY A 812 9.78 -23.50 -5.15
N ALA A 813 9.40 -22.98 -3.98
CA ALA A 813 8.54 -21.81 -3.88
C ALA A 813 9.21 -20.54 -4.47
N ILE A 814 10.51 -20.36 -4.23
CA ILE A 814 11.29 -19.24 -4.82
C ILE A 814 11.31 -19.37 -6.34
N ALA A 815 11.56 -20.56 -6.88
CA ALA A 815 11.59 -20.80 -8.32
C ALA A 815 10.22 -20.56 -8.98
N ASP A 816 9.14 -21.04 -8.35
CA ASP A 816 7.77 -20.81 -8.81
C ASP A 816 7.44 -19.31 -8.89
N LYS A 817 7.65 -18.56 -7.79
CA LYS A 817 7.35 -17.13 -7.77
C LYS A 817 8.24 -16.31 -8.70
N SER A 818 9.50 -16.71 -8.88
CA SER A 818 10.40 -16.04 -9.83
C SER A 818 9.95 -16.27 -11.27
N THR A 819 9.49 -17.48 -11.60
CA THR A 819 8.93 -17.81 -12.94
C THR A 819 7.67 -16.99 -13.24
N LYS A 820 6.85 -16.74 -12.22
CA LYS A 820 5.65 -15.91 -12.29
C LYS A 820 5.91 -14.39 -12.20
N LYS A 821 7.18 -13.95 -12.21
CA LYS A 821 7.58 -12.53 -12.08
C LYS A 821 7.07 -11.86 -10.79
N GLN A 822 7.02 -12.62 -9.69
CA GLN A 822 6.55 -12.17 -8.37
C GLN A 822 7.73 -12.02 -7.39
N ASP A 823 8.64 -11.10 -7.70
CA ASP A 823 9.95 -10.98 -7.04
C ASP A 823 9.86 -10.69 -5.53
N ILE A 824 8.92 -9.82 -5.11
CA ILE A 824 8.71 -9.51 -3.69
C ILE A 824 8.22 -10.75 -2.90
N LYS A 825 7.42 -11.61 -3.53
CA LYS A 825 6.97 -12.86 -2.92
C LYS A 825 8.11 -13.87 -2.80
N ALA A 826 8.92 -14.00 -3.86
CA ALA A 826 10.13 -14.82 -3.84
C ALA A 826 11.11 -14.35 -2.76
N MET A 827 11.22 -13.04 -2.53
CA MET A 827 12.05 -12.45 -1.50
C MET A 827 11.65 -12.89 -0.08
N CYS A 828 10.35 -13.01 0.21
CA CYS A 828 9.86 -13.47 1.51
C CYS A 828 10.30 -14.92 1.80
N PHE A 829 10.26 -15.79 0.79
CA PHE A 829 10.76 -17.16 0.92
C PHE A 829 12.29 -17.23 1.03
N LYS A 830 13.02 -16.35 0.33
CA LYS A 830 14.47 -16.21 0.49
C LYS A 830 14.85 -15.85 1.92
N GLU A 831 14.12 -14.93 2.55
CA GLU A 831 14.35 -14.54 3.96
C GLU A 831 14.18 -15.74 4.91
N SER A 832 13.09 -16.51 4.78
CA SER A 832 12.86 -17.73 5.57
C SER A 832 13.92 -18.81 5.33
N LEU A 833 14.35 -18.99 4.07
CA LEU A 833 15.41 -19.92 3.71
C LEU A 833 16.78 -19.52 4.30
N ALA A 834 17.10 -18.23 4.34
CA ALA A 834 18.32 -17.73 4.96
C ALA A 834 18.34 -18.02 6.48
N CYS A 835 17.20 -17.87 7.16
CA CYS A 835 17.05 -18.25 8.56
C CYS A 835 17.24 -19.77 8.77
N LEU A 836 16.72 -20.61 7.87
CA LEU A 836 16.95 -22.06 7.89
C LEU A 836 18.46 -22.41 7.74
N TYR A 837 19.14 -21.80 6.77
CA TYR A 837 20.57 -21.99 6.55
C TYR A 837 21.40 -21.63 7.78
N CYS A 838 21.10 -20.47 8.38
CA CYS A 838 21.88 -19.93 9.46
C CYS A 838 21.70 -20.69 10.78
N ASN A 839 20.45 -20.99 11.15
CA ASN A 839 20.12 -21.49 12.49
C ASN A 839 20.03 -23.02 12.57
N PHE A 840 19.82 -23.72 11.45
CA PHE A 840 19.52 -25.16 11.44
C PHE A 840 20.49 -25.99 10.60
N LEU A 841 20.97 -25.47 9.46
CA LEU A 841 21.85 -26.21 8.54
C LEU A 841 23.35 -25.88 8.72
N GLY A 842 23.68 -24.80 9.45
CA GLY A 842 25.07 -24.37 9.65
C GLY A 842 25.74 -23.76 8.40
N GLU A 843 24.95 -23.38 7.40
CA GLU A 843 25.42 -22.82 6.13
C GLU A 843 25.38 -21.28 6.16
N GLU A 844 26.13 -20.69 7.08
CA GLU A 844 26.05 -19.25 7.38
C GLU A 844 26.36 -18.35 6.17
N GLU A 845 27.30 -18.76 5.31
CA GLU A 845 27.68 -17.99 4.11
C GLU A 845 26.54 -17.85 3.11
N LYS A 846 25.72 -18.91 2.93
CA LYS A 846 24.53 -18.86 2.06
C LYS A 846 23.50 -17.87 2.61
N ALA A 847 23.28 -17.87 3.92
CA ALA A 847 22.36 -16.93 4.57
C ALA A 847 22.82 -15.47 4.38
N ILE A 848 24.12 -15.18 4.57
CA ILE A 848 24.69 -13.84 4.38
C ILE A 848 24.50 -13.34 2.93
N LEU A 849 24.74 -14.20 1.94
CA LEU A 849 24.54 -13.84 0.53
C LEU A 849 23.08 -13.48 0.24
N ILE A 850 22.15 -14.25 0.78
CA ILE A 850 20.71 -13.97 0.62
C ILE A 850 20.34 -12.65 1.29
N TRP A 851 20.71 -12.42 2.56
CA TRP A 851 20.39 -11.18 3.25
C TRP A 851 20.98 -9.96 2.54
N LYS A 852 22.24 -10.03 2.08
CA LYS A 852 22.85 -8.95 1.29
C LYS A 852 22.10 -8.69 -0.01
N SER A 853 21.63 -9.74 -0.69
CA SER A 853 20.81 -9.60 -1.89
C SER A 853 19.49 -8.89 -1.61
N ILE A 854 18.84 -9.19 -0.48
CA ILE A 854 17.59 -8.56 -0.06
C ILE A 854 17.82 -7.08 0.31
N ILE A 855 18.84 -6.81 1.12
CA ILE A 855 19.20 -5.46 1.60
C ILE A 855 19.61 -4.54 0.44
N ALA A 856 20.23 -5.09 -0.61
CA ALA A 856 20.64 -4.31 -1.79
C ALA A 856 19.47 -3.81 -2.65
N GLN A 857 18.27 -4.36 -2.48
CA GLN A 857 17.09 -3.92 -3.22
C GLN A 857 16.59 -2.58 -2.67
N HIS A 858 16.05 -1.74 -3.56
CA HIS A 858 15.60 -0.40 -3.22
C HIS A 858 14.19 -0.41 -2.64
N ARG A 859 13.91 0.51 -1.71
CA ARG A 859 12.55 0.84 -1.30
C ARG A 859 11.81 1.49 -2.45
N VAL A 860 10.56 1.09 -2.65
CA VAL A 860 9.72 1.55 -3.76
C VAL A 860 8.38 1.94 -3.20
N PRO A 861 8.31 3.17 -2.71
CA PRO A 861 7.11 3.63 -2.04
C PRO A 861 5.93 3.66 -3.01
N GLY A 862 4.74 3.26 -2.54
CA GLY A 862 3.51 3.23 -3.36
C GLY A 862 3.19 1.90 -4.04
N SER A 863 4.09 0.92 -3.98
CA SER A 863 3.76 -0.46 -4.39
C SER A 863 2.72 -1.07 -3.44
N LEU A 864 1.72 -1.80 -3.99
CA LEU A 864 0.80 -2.66 -3.23
C LEU A 864 1.55 -3.67 -2.32
N GLN A 865 2.82 -3.94 -2.60
CA GLN A 865 3.68 -4.86 -1.87
C GLN A 865 4.78 -4.14 -1.06
N TYR A 866 4.75 -2.81 -0.95
CA TYR A 866 5.80 -2.00 -0.29
C TYR A 866 6.02 -2.40 1.17
N GLU A 867 4.93 -2.60 1.92
CA GLU A 867 5.02 -2.99 3.32
C GLU A 867 5.68 -4.38 3.47
N ARG A 868 5.22 -5.34 2.68
CA ARG A 868 5.78 -6.70 2.62
C ARG A 868 7.27 -6.67 2.29
N PHE A 869 7.67 -5.85 1.32
CA PHE A 869 9.06 -5.66 0.96
C PHE A 869 9.88 -5.12 2.14
N CYS A 870 9.40 -4.05 2.78
CA CYS A 870 10.10 -3.41 3.87
C CYS A 870 10.27 -4.33 5.08
N ARG A 871 9.24 -5.10 5.45
CA ARG A 871 9.31 -6.08 6.55
C ARG A 871 10.37 -7.16 6.29
N ALA A 872 10.31 -7.83 5.13
CA ALA A 872 11.29 -8.85 4.77
C ALA A 872 12.73 -8.30 4.71
N ARG A 873 12.91 -7.09 4.17
CA ARG A 873 14.22 -6.42 4.17
C ARG A 873 14.69 -6.08 5.58
N ASN A 874 13.80 -5.56 6.42
CA ASN A 874 14.10 -5.20 7.81
C ASN A 874 14.52 -6.44 8.62
N ARG A 875 13.84 -7.58 8.44
CA ARG A 875 14.24 -8.86 9.07
C ARG A 875 15.60 -9.33 8.59
N ALA A 876 15.84 -9.30 7.28
CA ALA A 876 17.14 -9.64 6.70
C ALA A 876 18.26 -8.72 7.22
N ALA A 877 18.00 -7.43 7.33
CA ALA A 877 18.91 -6.43 7.88
C ALA A 877 19.24 -6.70 9.35
N THR A 878 18.22 -6.96 10.18
CA THR A 878 18.37 -7.31 11.60
C THR A 878 19.19 -8.59 11.77
N ALA A 879 18.87 -9.65 11.02
CA ALA A 879 19.61 -10.92 11.05
C ALA A 879 21.07 -10.75 10.61
N TYR A 880 21.33 -9.93 9.58
CA TYR A 880 22.68 -9.61 9.12
C TYR A 880 23.47 -8.82 10.17
N ALA A 881 22.88 -7.81 10.80
CA ALA A 881 23.51 -7.04 11.86
C ALA A 881 23.85 -7.91 13.08
N TYR A 882 22.95 -8.80 13.50
CA TYR A 882 23.23 -9.77 14.56
C TYR A 882 24.39 -10.71 14.20
N ARG A 883 24.46 -11.15 12.94
CA ARG A 883 25.55 -12.00 12.45
C ARG A 883 26.89 -11.27 12.51
N LEU A 884 26.95 -10.02 12.06
CA LEU A 884 28.14 -9.18 12.18
C LEU A 884 28.58 -9.00 13.63
N LEU A 885 27.65 -8.74 14.56
CA LEU A 885 27.95 -8.67 16.00
C LEU A 885 28.56 -9.98 16.51
N THR A 886 27.96 -11.12 16.16
CA THR A 886 28.42 -12.43 16.62
C THR A 886 29.80 -12.77 16.05
N ASN A 887 30.11 -12.33 14.83
CA ASN A 887 31.43 -12.50 14.22
C ASN A 887 32.46 -11.56 14.88
N ALA A 888 32.10 -10.31 15.14
CA ALA A 888 32.96 -9.36 15.86
C ALA A 888 33.34 -9.88 17.26
N LEU A 889 32.42 -10.53 17.97
CA LEU A 889 32.67 -11.13 19.29
C LEU A 889 33.58 -12.38 19.24
N ARG A 890 33.69 -13.05 18.07
CA ARG A 890 34.52 -14.26 17.88
C ARG A 890 35.94 -13.91 17.40
N GLU A 891 36.08 -12.89 16.57
CA GLU A 891 37.35 -12.45 15.99
C GLU A 891 38.16 -11.56 16.95
N THR A 892 39.46 -11.40 16.68
CA THR A 892 40.38 -10.54 17.46
C THR A 892 41.18 -9.60 16.55
N GLU A 893 41.70 -8.51 17.11
CA GLU A 893 42.64 -7.58 16.44
C GLU A 893 42.04 -6.93 15.17
N ASP A 894 42.76 -6.94 14.05
CA ASP A 894 42.42 -6.19 12.84
C ASP A 894 41.12 -6.69 12.17
N SER A 895 40.83 -8.00 12.23
CA SER A 895 39.61 -8.59 11.67
C SER A 895 38.36 -8.12 12.41
N GLN A 896 38.42 -8.05 13.74
CA GLN A 896 37.33 -7.54 14.57
C GLN A 896 37.06 -6.06 14.25
N ALA A 897 38.11 -5.25 14.13
CA ALA A 897 37.97 -3.84 13.80
C ALA A 897 37.26 -3.62 12.45
N LEU A 898 37.58 -4.44 11.43
CA LEU A 898 36.96 -4.36 10.11
C LEU A 898 35.45 -4.71 10.15
N ILE A 899 35.09 -5.76 10.89
CA ILE A 899 33.69 -6.20 11.04
C ILE A 899 32.87 -5.17 11.81
N VAL A 900 33.43 -4.61 12.90
CA VAL A 900 32.76 -3.57 13.68
C VAL A 900 32.56 -2.31 12.83
N GLN A 901 33.55 -1.92 12.02
CA GLN A 901 33.42 -0.79 11.11
C GLN A 901 32.33 -1.02 10.05
N GLU A 902 32.20 -2.26 9.54
CA GLU A 902 31.11 -2.63 8.64
C GLU A 902 29.75 -2.54 9.34
N LEU A 903 29.64 -3.08 10.56
CA LEU A 903 28.42 -3.04 11.37
C LEU A 903 27.99 -1.60 11.68
N GLU A 904 28.92 -0.76 12.14
CA GLU A 904 28.68 0.65 12.46
C GLU A 904 28.18 1.41 11.22
N LYS A 905 28.89 1.30 10.10
CA LYS A 905 28.51 1.93 8.83
C LYS A 905 27.14 1.47 8.33
N PHE A 906 26.85 0.18 8.48
CA PHE A 906 25.57 -0.40 8.08
C PHE A 906 24.43 0.14 8.96
N CYS A 907 24.56 0.04 10.28
CA CYS A 907 23.57 0.54 11.25
C CYS A 907 23.32 2.04 11.11
N ASP A 908 24.37 2.86 10.90
CA ASP A 908 24.24 4.31 10.70
C ASP A 908 23.38 4.66 9.47
N ASN A 909 23.51 3.88 8.38
CA ASN A 909 22.70 4.09 7.18
C ASN A 909 21.23 3.71 7.44
N GLU A 910 21.00 2.57 8.10
CA GLU A 910 19.65 2.11 8.42
C GLU A 910 18.95 3.08 9.39
N ILE A 911 19.64 3.59 10.42
CA ILE A 911 19.10 4.57 11.38
C ILE A 911 18.72 5.89 10.68
N LYS A 912 19.51 6.36 9.71
CA LYS A 912 19.14 7.55 8.92
C LYS A 912 17.84 7.34 8.12
N SER A 913 17.61 6.11 7.66
CA SER A 913 16.40 5.70 6.95
C SER A 913 15.19 5.42 7.86
N LEU A 914 15.37 5.46 9.18
CA LEU A 914 14.32 5.19 10.17
C LEU A 914 13.24 6.30 10.20
N SER A 915 13.60 7.52 9.79
CA SER A 915 12.67 8.67 9.76
C SER A 915 11.63 8.61 8.64
N THR A 916 11.84 7.76 7.62
CA THR A 916 10.95 7.58 6.48
C THR A 916 10.07 6.32 6.57
N ASP A 917 10.50 5.30 7.32
CA ASP A 917 9.76 4.03 7.43
C ASP A 917 8.77 4.04 8.60
N GLN A 918 7.50 3.79 8.31
CA GLN A 918 6.47 3.55 9.32
C GLN A 918 6.48 2.10 9.86
N ILE A 919 7.39 1.25 9.40
CA ILE A 919 7.36 -0.19 9.67
C ILE A 919 8.39 -0.50 10.75
N LEU A 920 7.99 -0.27 12.00
CA LEU A 920 8.84 -0.31 13.20
C LEU A 920 9.37 -1.71 13.54
N PHE A 921 8.55 -2.74 13.29
CA PHE A 921 8.60 -3.93 14.14
C PHE A 921 9.67 -4.96 13.76
N ASP A 922 10.15 -4.94 12.51
CA ASP A 922 11.02 -5.99 11.98
C ASP A 922 12.51 -5.59 11.86
N GLY A 923 12.88 -4.34 12.15
CA GLY A 923 14.15 -3.72 11.71
C GLY A 923 14.90 -2.89 12.74
N GLN A 924 15.59 -3.52 13.69
CA GLN A 924 16.29 -2.81 14.80
C GLN A 924 17.80 -3.02 14.77
N THR A 925 18.41 -2.87 13.58
CA THR A 925 19.83 -3.15 13.34
C THR A 925 20.77 -2.43 14.32
N GLY A 926 20.47 -1.16 14.65
CA GLY A 926 21.29 -0.35 15.54
C GLY A 926 21.39 -0.87 16.99
N ILE A 927 20.47 -1.74 17.42
CA ILE A 927 20.58 -2.38 18.74
C ILE A 927 21.88 -3.16 18.86
N TYR A 928 22.31 -3.87 17.80
CA TYR A 928 23.45 -4.77 17.89
C TYR A 928 24.78 -4.04 18.01
N ILE A 929 24.94 -2.89 17.34
CA ILE A 929 26.09 -2.02 17.59
C ILE A 929 26.00 -1.40 19.00
N GLY A 930 24.80 -1.05 19.48
CA GLY A 930 24.58 -0.62 20.86
C GLY A 930 25.03 -1.68 21.90
N VAL A 931 24.65 -2.94 21.69
CA VAL A 931 25.09 -4.08 22.51
C VAL A 931 26.61 -4.23 22.46
N TRP A 932 27.23 -4.09 21.28
CA TRP A 932 28.70 -4.11 21.15
C TRP A 932 29.37 -3.02 22.00
N HIS A 933 28.91 -1.76 21.92
CA HIS A 933 29.44 -0.66 22.73
C HIS A 933 29.29 -0.95 24.22
N LYS A 934 28.13 -1.46 24.65
CA LYS A 934 27.86 -1.82 26.04
C LYS A 934 28.80 -2.91 26.56
N LEU A 935 29.00 -3.99 25.80
CA LEU A 935 29.93 -5.08 26.15
C LEU A 935 31.39 -4.58 26.29
N ASN A 936 31.72 -3.44 25.67
CA ASN A 936 33.03 -2.79 25.74
C ASN A 936 33.07 -1.60 26.74
N GLY A 937 32.05 -1.43 27.59
CA GLY A 937 32.01 -0.38 28.61
C GLY A 937 31.74 1.04 28.08
N ARG A 938 31.26 1.18 26.84
CA ARG A 938 30.98 2.47 26.18
C ARG A 938 29.49 2.81 26.24
N GLU A 939 28.98 3.03 27.45
CA GLU A 939 27.54 3.19 27.72
C GLU A 939 26.90 4.38 26.97
N GLN A 940 27.59 5.51 26.87
CA GLN A 940 27.05 6.69 26.20
C GLN A 940 26.90 6.48 24.68
N GLU A 941 27.85 5.78 24.06
CA GLU A 941 27.79 5.41 22.64
C GLU A 941 26.65 4.41 22.40
N ALA A 942 26.54 3.39 23.27
CA ALA A 942 25.45 2.42 23.22
C ALA A 942 24.08 3.12 23.28
N ARG A 943 23.92 4.08 24.21
CA ARG A 943 22.69 4.85 24.38
C ARG A 943 22.29 5.62 23.12
N ASN A 944 23.24 6.16 22.36
CA ASN A 944 22.96 6.88 21.12
C ASN A 944 22.34 5.97 20.05
N TYR A 945 22.72 4.70 20.02
CA TYR A 945 22.19 3.71 19.08
C TYR A 945 20.83 3.15 19.48
N PHE A 946 20.54 3.04 20.78
CA PHE A 946 19.22 2.61 21.26
C PHE A 946 18.16 3.73 21.17
N ARG A 947 18.57 4.98 21.37
CA ARG A 947 17.67 6.13 21.49
C ARG A 947 16.69 6.30 20.32
N PRO A 948 17.07 6.18 19.03
CA PRO A 948 16.14 6.30 17.92
C PRO A 948 14.97 5.31 18.02
N TYR A 949 15.25 4.04 18.34
CA TYR A 949 14.24 2.99 18.46
C TYR A 949 13.36 3.16 19.70
N VAL A 950 13.94 3.59 20.83
CA VAL A 950 13.16 3.89 22.05
C VAL A 950 12.20 5.04 21.81
N ILE A 951 12.69 6.15 21.23
CA ILE A 951 11.85 7.28 20.84
C ILE A 951 10.77 6.78 19.91
N GLN A 952 11.12 6.08 18.83
CA GLN A 952 10.16 5.60 17.85
C GLN A 952 9.11 4.61 18.44
N ALA A 953 9.47 3.73 19.37
CA ALA A 953 8.52 2.79 20.00
C ALA A 953 7.57 3.46 20.99
N ILE A 954 8.05 4.35 21.88
CA ILE A 954 7.19 5.14 22.81
C ILE A 954 6.09 5.84 22.07
N SER A 955 6.45 6.23 20.89
CA SER A 955 5.76 7.27 20.23
C SER A 955 4.50 6.70 19.52
N TYR A 956 4.39 5.37 19.40
CA TYR A 956 3.20 4.60 18.99
C TYR A 956 2.12 4.48 20.07
N ARG A 957 2.34 4.95 21.31
CA ARG A 957 1.53 4.67 22.54
C ARG A 957 0.04 5.03 22.52
N ASP A 958 -0.46 5.47 21.39
CA ASP A 958 -1.41 6.53 21.33
C ASP A 958 -2.17 6.47 19.94
N LYS A 959 -1.80 5.52 19.04
CA LYS A 959 -2.47 5.23 17.77
C LYS A 959 -3.91 4.71 17.99
N TYR A 960 -4.78 4.76 16.97
CA TYR A 960 -6.20 4.37 17.10
C TYR A 960 -6.43 2.86 17.13
N ILE A 961 -5.47 2.07 16.63
CA ILE A 961 -5.54 0.60 16.63
C ILE A 961 -4.81 0.10 17.88
N GLU A 962 -5.53 -0.51 18.83
CA GLU A 962 -4.96 -1.01 20.09
C GLU A 962 -3.82 -2.01 19.87
N ASP A 963 -3.85 -2.81 18.79
CA ASP A 963 -2.84 -3.83 18.48
C ASP A 963 -1.45 -3.25 18.16
N ASP A 964 -1.40 -2.09 17.51
CA ASP A 964 -0.17 -1.40 17.17
C ASP A 964 0.56 -0.87 18.41
N VAL A 965 -0.21 -0.40 19.40
CA VAL A 965 0.29 0.14 20.67
C VAL A 965 0.99 -0.95 21.48
N MET A 966 0.34 -2.10 21.60
CA MET A 966 0.84 -3.24 22.38
C MET A 966 2.08 -3.86 21.74
N SER A 967 2.09 -3.95 20.40
CA SER A 967 3.26 -4.37 19.63
C SER A 967 4.46 -3.46 19.86
N ALA A 968 4.23 -2.14 19.89
CA ALA A 968 5.28 -1.17 20.18
C ALA A 968 5.80 -1.27 21.62
N TRP A 969 4.92 -1.54 22.59
CA TRP A 969 5.34 -1.80 23.97
C TRP A 969 6.13 -3.11 24.08
N ARG A 970 5.79 -4.16 23.34
CA ARG A 970 6.57 -5.41 23.32
C ARG A 970 7.99 -5.12 22.88
N VAL A 971 8.14 -4.45 21.74
CA VAL A 971 9.44 -4.01 21.22
C VAL A 971 10.19 -3.15 22.23
N LEU A 972 9.51 -2.18 22.86
CA LEU A 972 10.12 -1.29 23.85
C LEU A 972 10.64 -2.06 25.08
N GLY A 973 9.88 -3.04 25.55
CA GLY A 973 10.28 -3.90 26.66
C GLY A 973 11.50 -4.76 26.35
N HIS A 974 11.55 -5.34 25.14
CA HIS A 974 12.70 -6.09 24.64
C HIS A 974 13.94 -5.19 24.48
N LEU A 975 13.75 -3.99 23.94
CA LEU A 975 14.78 -2.94 23.87
C LEU A 975 15.38 -2.67 25.25
N PHE A 976 14.55 -2.43 26.28
CA PHE A 976 15.03 -2.18 27.64
C PHE A 976 15.79 -3.37 28.23
N ALA A 977 15.33 -4.60 27.96
CA ALA A 977 16.05 -5.80 28.39
C ALA A 977 17.47 -5.83 27.80
N MET A 978 17.63 -5.52 26.51
CA MET A 978 18.93 -5.46 25.83
C MET A 978 19.78 -4.26 26.30
N ILE A 979 19.16 -3.10 26.53
CA ILE A 979 19.79 -1.91 27.13
C ILE A 979 20.37 -2.22 28.51
N GLY A 980 19.74 -3.11 29.28
CA GLY A 980 20.11 -3.41 30.67
C GLY A 980 19.26 -2.68 31.72
N ASP A 981 18.11 -2.14 31.32
CA ASP A 981 17.18 -1.45 32.21
C ASP A 981 16.09 -2.41 32.68
N ASP A 982 16.39 -3.15 33.75
CA ASP A 982 15.55 -4.25 34.22
C ASP A 982 14.19 -3.79 34.72
N GLU A 983 14.17 -2.62 35.38
CA GLU A 983 12.95 -2.06 35.95
C GLU A 983 11.98 -1.65 34.83
N ASP A 984 12.46 -0.87 33.85
CA ASP A 984 11.62 -0.41 32.75
C ASP A 984 11.25 -1.58 31.81
N ALA A 985 12.14 -2.55 31.60
CA ALA A 985 11.87 -3.75 30.81
C ALA A 985 10.73 -4.58 31.41
N ILE A 986 10.84 -4.96 32.69
CA ILE A 986 9.82 -5.77 33.38
C ILE A 986 8.50 -5.01 33.37
N THR A 987 8.51 -3.72 33.71
CA THR A 987 7.29 -2.92 33.80
C THR A 987 6.58 -2.80 32.44
N VAL A 988 7.31 -2.53 31.36
CA VAL A 988 6.71 -2.43 30.01
C VAL A 988 6.22 -3.79 29.51
N LEU A 989 6.98 -4.87 29.72
CA LEU A 989 6.57 -6.21 29.29
C LEU A 989 5.36 -6.73 30.06
N GLN A 990 5.20 -6.30 31.32
CA GLN A 990 3.99 -6.48 32.12
C GLN A 990 2.83 -5.54 31.70
N LEU A 991 3.04 -4.60 30.79
CA LEU A 991 1.94 -3.84 30.18
C LEU A 991 1.47 -4.48 28.88
N VAL A 992 2.34 -5.24 28.21
CA VAL A 992 2.07 -5.94 26.96
C VAL A 992 1.22 -7.17 27.27
N HIS A 993 -0.03 -6.91 27.64
CA HIS A 993 -0.99 -7.93 27.99
C HIS A 993 -2.27 -7.78 27.20
N SER A 994 -2.72 -8.86 26.59
CA SER A 994 -4.05 -8.90 26.01
C SER A 994 -5.07 -8.58 27.11
N PRO A 995 -5.89 -7.52 27.00
CA PRO A 995 -7.12 -7.48 27.75
C PRO A 995 -7.93 -8.66 27.23
N PHE A 996 -7.90 -9.78 27.94
CA PHE A 996 -8.72 -10.95 27.60
C PHE A 996 -10.19 -10.52 27.73
N THR A 997 -10.74 -9.93 26.70
CA THR A 997 -12.17 -9.83 26.49
C THR A 997 -12.57 -11.23 26.03
N ILE A 998 -12.69 -12.16 26.97
CA ILE A 998 -13.85 -13.04 26.85
C ILE A 998 -15.01 -12.06 26.66
N ARG A 999 -15.76 -12.22 25.57
CA ARG A 999 -16.76 -11.27 25.05
C ARG A 999 -17.91 -10.91 26.02
N ASP A 1000 -17.74 -11.20 27.30
CA ASP A 1000 -18.54 -10.70 28.39
C ASP A 1000 -17.87 -9.41 28.87
N GLY A 1001 -18.41 -8.27 28.45
CA GLY A 1001 -17.88 -6.95 28.81
C GLY A 1001 -17.42 -6.88 30.27
N THR A 1002 -16.11 -6.69 30.49
CA THR A 1002 -15.48 -6.43 31.79
C THR A 1002 -15.70 -7.43 32.95
N SER A 1003 -16.45 -8.54 32.79
CA SER A 1003 -16.93 -9.35 33.92
C SER A 1003 -16.09 -10.57 34.29
N ALA A 1004 -15.16 -11.04 33.44
CA ALA A 1004 -14.31 -12.19 33.76
C ALA A 1004 -13.19 -11.83 34.77
N SER A 1005 -12.97 -12.68 35.79
CA SER A 1005 -11.86 -12.53 36.74
C SER A 1005 -10.50 -12.69 36.06
N ALA A 1006 -9.40 -12.25 36.69
CA ALA A 1006 -8.06 -12.46 36.14
C ALA A 1006 -7.74 -13.97 36.02
N GLU A 1007 -8.17 -14.77 36.99
CA GLU A 1007 -8.00 -16.22 37.03
C GLU A 1007 -8.81 -16.94 35.93
N GLU A 1008 -10.02 -16.49 35.63
CA GLU A 1008 -10.84 -17.02 34.54
C GLU A 1008 -10.22 -16.73 33.17
N ARG A 1009 -9.64 -15.54 33.01
CA ARG A 1009 -8.87 -15.16 31.82
C ARG A 1009 -7.59 -15.99 31.68
N MET A 1010 -6.90 -16.27 32.79
CA MET A 1010 -5.70 -17.12 32.85
C MET A 1010 -5.98 -18.59 32.50
N ALA A 1011 -7.21 -19.06 32.71
CA ALA A 1011 -7.63 -20.42 32.35
C ALA A 1011 -8.11 -20.52 30.89
N SER A 1012 -8.26 -19.39 30.17
CA SER A 1012 -8.80 -19.40 28.81
C SER A 1012 -7.79 -20.00 27.81
N PRO A 1013 -8.17 -21.04 27.07
CA PRO A 1013 -7.34 -21.67 26.05
C PRO A 1013 -7.37 -20.94 24.70
N TRP A 1014 -8.37 -20.08 24.46
CA TRP A 1014 -8.55 -19.30 23.23
C TRP A 1014 -7.37 -18.39 22.87
N PRO A 1015 -6.86 -17.55 23.79
CA PRO A 1015 -5.81 -16.60 23.49
C PRO A 1015 -4.48 -17.27 23.17
N LEU A 1016 -4.22 -18.46 23.74
CA LEU A 1016 -3.00 -19.24 23.50
C LEU A 1016 -2.89 -19.77 22.07
N VAL A 1017 -4.01 -19.76 21.34
CA VAL A 1017 -4.16 -20.37 20.03
C VAL A 1017 -4.62 -19.36 18.98
N VAL A 1018 -5.51 -18.43 19.31
CA VAL A 1018 -6.12 -17.52 18.33
C VAL A 1018 -5.60 -16.09 18.45
N GLU A 1019 -5.17 -15.66 19.65
CA GLU A 1019 -4.68 -14.29 19.83
C GLU A 1019 -3.16 -14.19 19.64
N ASP A 1020 -2.70 -13.16 18.93
CA ASP A 1020 -1.28 -12.94 18.66
C ASP A 1020 -0.51 -12.26 19.82
N ARG A 1021 -1.16 -12.21 20.99
CA ARG A 1021 -0.74 -11.44 22.18
C ARG A 1021 -0.21 -12.33 23.30
N VAL A 1022 0.39 -13.47 22.94
CA VAL A 1022 0.98 -14.44 23.88
C VAL A 1022 2.48 -14.59 23.66
N TRP A 1023 3.16 -15.12 24.68
CA TRP A 1023 4.60 -15.33 24.65
C TRP A 1023 4.89 -16.74 24.14
N TYR A 1024 5.98 -16.89 23.38
CA TYR A 1024 6.37 -18.17 22.82
C TYR A 1024 7.82 -18.45 23.16
N CYS A 1025 8.10 -19.68 23.57
CA CYS A 1025 9.48 -20.10 23.75
C CYS A 1025 10.10 -20.40 22.38
N HIS A 1026 11.16 -19.69 22.00
CA HIS A 1026 11.88 -19.93 20.74
C HIS A 1026 12.57 -21.31 20.67
N ILE A 1027 12.62 -22.08 21.78
CA ILE A 1027 13.14 -23.47 21.81
C ILE A 1027 12.01 -24.51 21.78
N CYS A 1028 11.05 -24.48 22.70
CA CYS A 1028 10.00 -25.53 22.71
C CYS A 1028 8.76 -25.17 21.90
N LEU A 1029 8.69 -23.95 21.35
CA LEU A 1029 7.57 -23.37 20.61
C LEU A 1029 6.29 -23.19 21.40
N GLN A 1030 6.18 -23.76 22.60
CA GLN A 1030 5.00 -23.66 23.45
C GLN A 1030 4.60 -22.20 23.61
N SER A 1031 3.31 -21.92 23.41
CA SER A 1031 2.68 -20.65 23.75
C SER A 1031 2.32 -20.63 25.23
N TRP A 1032 2.54 -19.49 25.87
CA TRP A 1032 2.24 -19.31 27.29
C TRP A 1032 1.53 -17.98 27.43
N GLY A 1033 0.54 -17.95 28.32
CA GLY A 1033 -0.08 -16.71 28.71
C GLY A 1033 0.97 -15.79 29.31
N ASN A 1034 0.76 -14.48 29.22
CA ASN A 1034 1.63 -13.47 29.81
C ASN A 1034 1.64 -13.44 31.36
N PHE A 1035 0.99 -14.42 32.02
CA PHE A 1035 0.97 -14.64 33.47
C PHE A 1035 1.89 -15.77 33.96
N VAL A 1036 2.90 -16.12 33.19
CA VAL A 1036 3.97 -17.04 33.61
C VAL A 1036 5.33 -16.35 33.59
N ASN A 1037 6.31 -16.95 34.27
CA ASN A 1037 7.69 -16.51 34.14
C ASN A 1037 8.16 -16.69 32.69
N CYS A 1038 8.74 -15.64 32.12
CA CYS A 1038 9.47 -15.74 30.86
C CYS A 1038 10.87 -15.15 31.00
N ASN A 1039 11.80 -15.55 30.12
CA ASN A 1039 13.16 -15.05 30.12
C ASN A 1039 13.52 -14.49 28.76
N ILE A 1040 14.10 -13.29 28.76
CA ILE A 1040 14.53 -12.60 27.55
C ILE A 1040 16.05 -12.57 27.48
N CYS A 1041 16.60 -12.93 26.33
CA CYS A 1041 18.03 -12.81 26.06
C CYS A 1041 18.41 -11.36 25.77
N ARG A 1042 19.40 -10.83 26.50
CA ARG A 1042 19.89 -9.46 26.29
C ARG A 1042 20.75 -9.26 25.04
N ARG A 1043 21.09 -10.35 24.34
CA ARG A 1043 21.99 -10.32 23.17
C ARG A 1043 21.30 -10.61 21.85
N CYS A 1044 20.53 -11.70 21.78
CA CYS A 1044 19.87 -12.13 20.55
C CYS A 1044 18.35 -11.86 20.54
N ASN A 1045 17.81 -11.26 21.60
CA ASN A 1045 16.39 -10.94 21.72
C ASN A 1045 15.47 -12.17 21.73
N ALA A 1046 15.95 -13.33 22.19
CA ALA A 1046 15.16 -14.55 22.26
C ALA A 1046 14.33 -14.66 23.53
N ASP A 1047 13.06 -15.07 23.38
CA ASP A 1047 12.15 -15.42 24.46
C ASP A 1047 12.26 -16.92 24.76
N ILE A 1048 12.56 -17.29 26.02
CA ILE A 1048 12.76 -18.68 26.44
C ILE A 1048 12.06 -18.96 27.77
N CYS A 1049 11.29 -20.05 27.82
CA CYS A 1049 10.65 -20.50 29.06
C CYS A 1049 11.68 -21.03 30.08
N GLU A 1050 11.31 -21.05 31.35
CA GLU A 1050 12.21 -21.42 32.46
C GLU A 1050 12.86 -22.80 32.28
N GLN A 1051 12.08 -23.81 31.85
CA GLN A 1051 12.58 -25.17 31.62
C GLN A 1051 13.61 -25.24 30.48
N CYS A 1052 13.34 -24.56 29.37
CA CYS A 1052 14.27 -24.53 28.24
C CYS A 1052 15.54 -23.74 28.57
N LEU A 1053 15.43 -22.68 29.38
CA LEU A 1053 16.60 -21.92 29.82
C LEU A 1053 17.48 -22.76 30.76
N GLU A 1054 16.89 -23.50 31.70
CA GLU A 1054 17.62 -24.43 32.56
C GLU A 1054 18.34 -25.49 31.72
N GLY A 1055 17.62 -26.15 30.81
CA GLY A 1055 18.21 -27.13 29.89
C GLY A 1055 19.31 -26.54 29.00
N LEU A 1056 19.17 -25.29 28.57
CA LEU A 1056 20.22 -24.61 27.78
C LEU A 1056 21.48 -24.37 28.62
N LYS A 1057 21.32 -24.00 29.90
CA LYS A 1057 22.44 -23.76 30.82
C LYS A 1057 23.14 -25.06 31.26
N THR A 1058 22.41 -26.17 31.36
CA THR A 1058 22.99 -27.49 31.68
C THR A 1058 23.62 -28.19 30.47
N GLY A 1059 23.34 -27.70 29.25
CA GLY A 1059 23.81 -28.28 28.00
C GLY A 1059 22.91 -29.40 27.46
N ASP A 1060 21.73 -29.60 28.04
CA ASP A 1060 20.76 -30.64 27.67
C ASP A 1060 19.77 -30.18 26.58
N ALA A 1061 19.66 -28.87 26.31
CA ALA A 1061 18.78 -28.30 25.29
C ALA A 1061 19.53 -27.90 24.01
N GLU A 1062 18.85 -28.00 22.88
CA GLU A 1062 19.37 -27.59 21.57
C GLU A 1062 19.51 -26.05 21.46
N SER A 1063 20.66 -25.57 20.96
CA SER A 1063 21.09 -24.16 21.02
C SER A 1063 20.73 -23.29 19.82
N TYR A 1064 19.74 -23.66 19.00
CA TYR A 1064 19.43 -22.91 17.76
C TYR A 1064 18.77 -21.55 18.00
N ALA A 1065 18.14 -21.34 19.16
CA ALA A 1065 17.50 -20.06 19.50
C ALA A 1065 18.47 -19.09 20.21
N CYS A 1066 19.37 -19.61 21.04
CA CYS A 1066 20.31 -18.80 21.82
C CYS A 1066 21.50 -19.64 22.32
N ASP A 1067 22.59 -18.96 22.66
CA ASP A 1067 23.77 -19.51 23.31
C ASP A 1067 23.66 -19.45 24.85
N SER A 1068 24.21 -20.44 25.55
CA SER A 1068 24.14 -20.56 27.02
C SER A 1068 24.99 -19.51 27.76
N SER A 1069 25.98 -18.91 27.10
CA SER A 1069 26.84 -17.83 27.64
C SER A 1069 26.17 -16.45 27.66
N HIS A 1070 24.98 -16.32 27.06
CA HIS A 1070 24.27 -15.06 27.00
C HIS A 1070 23.70 -14.66 28.36
N GLU A 1071 23.50 -13.34 28.54
CA GLU A 1071 22.86 -12.79 29.73
C GLU A 1071 21.33 -12.77 29.56
N TRP A 1072 20.61 -13.03 30.64
CA TRP A 1072 19.16 -13.22 30.65
C TRP A 1072 18.48 -12.32 31.69
N LEU A 1073 17.33 -11.77 31.31
CA LEU A 1073 16.41 -11.10 32.23
C LEU A 1073 15.20 -12.00 32.49
N SER A 1074 14.88 -12.23 33.76
CA SER A 1074 13.67 -12.94 34.16
C SER A 1074 12.51 -11.95 34.30
N ILE A 1075 11.41 -12.24 33.62
CA ILE A 1075 10.18 -11.46 33.60
C ILE A 1075 9.15 -12.20 34.46
N PRO A 1076 8.83 -11.69 35.66
CA PRO A 1076 7.80 -12.28 36.50
C PRO A 1076 6.39 -11.99 35.94
N PRO A 1077 5.39 -12.82 36.31
CA PRO A 1077 4.00 -12.55 35.95
C PRO A 1077 3.55 -11.19 36.50
N PRO A 1078 2.63 -10.48 35.80
CA PRO A 1078 2.09 -9.23 36.28
C PRO A 1078 1.32 -9.42 37.58
N PRO A 1079 1.28 -8.39 38.44
CA PRO A 1079 0.54 -8.43 39.70
C PRO A 1079 -1.00 -8.40 39.51
N GLY A 1080 -1.50 -8.14 38.30
CA GLY A 1080 -2.93 -8.06 37.99
C GLY A 1080 -3.19 -7.68 36.52
N VAL A 1081 -4.43 -7.30 36.19
CA VAL A 1081 -4.80 -6.83 34.85
C VAL A 1081 -4.23 -5.42 34.61
N PRO A 1082 -3.69 -5.10 33.42
CA PRO A 1082 -3.23 -3.75 33.11
C PRO A 1082 -4.26 -2.68 33.49
N GLY A 1083 -3.79 -1.61 34.14
CA GLY A 1083 -4.65 -0.54 34.64
C GLY A 1083 -5.31 -0.79 36.01
N THR A 1084 -5.30 -2.02 36.54
CA THR A 1084 -5.81 -2.33 37.90
C THR A 1084 -4.77 -2.14 39.00
N TYR A 1085 -3.49 -1.98 38.64
CA TYR A 1085 -2.38 -1.72 39.55
C TYR A 1085 -1.56 -0.51 39.10
N GLN A 1086 -0.92 0.17 40.05
CA GLN A 1086 -0.05 1.31 39.77
C GLN A 1086 1.33 0.83 39.31
N LEU A 1087 1.83 1.39 38.21
CA LEU A 1087 3.18 1.13 37.72
C LEU A 1087 4.19 1.82 38.63
N ARG A 1088 5.40 1.28 38.75
CA ARG A 1088 6.46 1.87 39.55
C ARG A 1088 7.67 2.17 38.68
N ARG A 1089 8.28 3.33 38.93
CA ARG A 1089 9.59 3.72 38.39
C ARG A 1089 10.37 4.40 39.50
N GLY A 1090 11.45 3.78 39.98
CA GLY A 1090 12.12 4.11 41.22
C GLY A 1090 11.14 4.06 42.42
N ASN A 1091 11.02 5.18 43.15
CA ASN A 1091 10.15 5.29 44.32
C ASN A 1091 8.75 5.89 44.01
N GLN A 1092 8.41 6.10 42.74
CA GLN A 1092 7.15 6.76 42.34
C GLN A 1092 6.17 5.76 41.76
N SER A 1093 4.90 5.86 42.17
CA SER A 1093 3.79 5.15 41.52
C SER A 1093 3.15 6.04 40.46
N LEU A 1094 2.97 5.52 39.25
CA LEU A 1094 2.53 6.23 38.05
C LEU A 1094 1.38 5.48 37.37
N SER A 1095 0.47 6.21 36.73
CA SER A 1095 -0.44 5.65 35.72
C SER A 1095 0.31 5.25 34.44
N VAL A 1096 -0.29 4.45 33.55
CA VAL A 1096 0.30 4.08 32.24
C VAL A 1096 0.73 5.32 31.46
N LYS A 1097 -0.13 6.35 31.42
CA LYS A 1097 0.15 7.61 30.72
C LYS A 1097 1.32 8.38 31.33
N GLU A 1098 1.37 8.49 32.66
CA GLU A 1098 2.46 9.17 33.37
C GLU A 1098 3.78 8.40 33.26
N TYR A 1099 3.73 7.07 33.28
CA TYR A 1099 4.87 6.19 33.10
C TYR A 1099 5.48 6.35 31.71
N MET A 1100 4.67 6.27 30.65
CA MET A 1100 5.14 6.47 29.27
C MET A 1100 5.70 7.88 29.04
N ALA A 1101 5.09 8.92 29.63
CA ALA A 1101 5.62 10.29 29.61
C ALA A 1101 6.93 10.45 30.42
N SER A 1102 7.14 9.62 31.45
CA SER A 1102 8.40 9.57 32.20
C SER A 1102 9.51 8.95 31.36
N ILE A 1103 9.23 7.84 30.67
CA ILE A 1103 10.20 7.21 29.75
C ILE A 1103 10.59 8.20 28.66
N GLU A 1104 9.61 8.85 28.02
CA GLU A 1104 9.85 9.84 26.98
C GLU A 1104 10.79 10.94 27.46
N ARG A 1105 10.53 11.54 28.64
CA ARG A 1105 11.41 12.58 29.21
C ARG A 1105 12.82 12.09 29.52
N SER A 1106 13.00 10.81 29.84
CA SER A 1106 14.33 10.25 30.12
C SER A 1106 15.14 9.99 28.85
N TRP A 1107 14.49 9.70 27.72
CA TRP A 1107 15.14 9.32 26.47
C TRP A 1107 15.16 10.43 25.40
N MET A 1108 14.34 11.46 25.55
CA MET A 1108 14.48 12.77 24.89
C MET A 1108 15.64 13.56 25.48
#